data_AF-A0A950KM68-F1
#
_entry.id   AF-A0A950KM68-F1
#
_cell.length_a   1.000
_cell.length_b   1.000
_cell.length_c   1.000
_cell.angle_alpha   90.00
_cell.angle_beta   90.00
_cell.angle_gamma   90.00
#
_symmetry.space_group_name_H-M   'P 1'
#
loop_
_entity.id
_entity.type
_entity.pdbx_description
1 polymer ?
#
loop_
_entity_poly.entity_id
_entity_poly.type
_entity_poly.pdbx_seq_one_letter_code
_entity_poly.pdbx_strand_id
1 'polypeptide(L)'
;MMYRRFVPFVWLVTSLIFVSCNQPPNTFAQIQTLNDRDVDDDQPVPSQASYDVFYEDLQEGGHWFEDATYGYVWQPDVAAENPDWRPYTDGHWVYTDRGWTWVSNESFGWACYHYGRWARLRDRGWIWVPGDQWAPAWVSWRESDDDDYVGWAPLPPECEPHPGVRVQGWVDRYYDIGPAAYVFLKIVDFLRPSYRQAVLPVEQNFTIIERTTNVTDIYYQDQGIDVAGPRYDQVVQRVNHPFPRYRIDYVTPPQPNAPFQTAVSGERLRVVAPPPQLQPRATAAPPVAQAIRNVQVERGWQNVDPNRARQIRQALARSEPQVPKGLPPQPAPPPKPVIVAHQVPGQEAPPGAPAAQRPQAAQPRPPQQPPRAQQESEQQQQRAQQLNAQQQEAARRQAEQQRQAAQPPPAVQNPEQPKAMQPGAPPQTGARQEAAQKQAEQQRQAEQQQAEQQRQQQAAAKQRELEAQQKQQQVKAQQEAAQRQAEQQRARQEAAQRQAQQQQAAQAAARTQAQAAAAQQQEAQRRAQAEAAQRQQQAAQRQAEQQRAQQEAAQRQAAQQEAQRRAQAEAAQRQQQAAQRQAEQQRAQQQEAARREAQQQQAAQAAAQRQAQAAAAQQQEAQRRAQVEAAQRQAQQQQAAQAAAAQRQAQAAAARQQAQKAQAERAAAEQRAKGQAPPPGQQPQ
;
A
#
# COMPACT_ATOMS: atom_id res chain seq x y z
N MET A 1 -50.54 8.46 37.32
CA MET A 1 -51.48 9.06 36.35
C MET A 1 -50.88 8.83 34.96
N MET A 2 -51.49 8.05 34.04
CA MET A 2 -52.72 8.32 33.24
C MET A 2 -52.55 9.55 32.30
N TYR A 3 -52.83 9.55 30.99
CA TYR A 3 -53.19 8.56 29.92
C TYR A 3 -52.21 8.79 28.73
N ARG A 4 -51.94 7.96 27.70
CA ARG A 4 -52.42 6.66 27.15
C ARG A 4 -53.81 6.58 26.47
N ARG A 5 -53.88 6.88 25.16
CA ARG A 5 -54.95 6.50 24.21
C ARG A 5 -54.30 6.10 22.87
N PHE A 6 -54.83 5.22 22.02
CA PHE A 6 -55.52 3.92 22.07
C PHE A 6 -55.72 3.53 20.59
N VAL A 7 -55.53 2.26 20.22
CA VAL A 7 -55.78 1.64 18.89
C VAL A 7 -57.15 0.90 18.96
N PRO A 8 -57.59 -0.12 18.17
CA PRO A 8 -57.34 -0.60 16.78
C PRO A 8 -58.66 -1.03 16.03
N PHE A 9 -58.57 -1.98 15.05
CA PHE A 9 -59.63 -2.77 14.32
C PHE A 9 -60.25 -2.12 13.06
N VAL A 10 -60.61 -2.83 11.97
CA VAL A 10 -61.29 -4.16 11.82
C VAL A 10 -60.73 -5.06 10.67
N TRP A 11 -61.10 -6.35 10.73
CA TRP A 11 -60.90 -7.58 9.91
C TRP A 11 -61.06 -7.50 8.35
N LEU A 12 -60.57 -8.40 7.47
CA LEU A 12 -60.20 -9.87 7.44
C LEU A 12 -61.30 -10.81 6.86
N VAL A 13 -61.05 -11.41 5.67
CA VAL A 13 -61.72 -12.59 5.06
C VAL A 13 -60.66 -13.32 4.18
N THR A 14 -60.04 -14.45 4.59
CA THR A 14 -60.37 -15.89 4.29
C THR A 14 -60.67 -16.23 2.81
N SER A 15 -60.27 -17.34 2.19
CA SER A 15 -59.40 -18.50 2.54
C SER A 15 -59.16 -19.33 1.26
N LEU A 16 -58.05 -20.08 1.17
CA LEU A 16 -58.09 -21.54 0.95
C LEU A 16 -56.69 -22.18 1.09
N ILE A 17 -56.68 -23.43 1.55
CA ILE A 17 -55.53 -24.23 1.99
C ILE A 17 -55.33 -25.40 1.03
N PHE A 18 -54.10 -25.92 0.88
CA PHE A 18 -53.66 -27.33 0.78
C PHE A 18 -52.24 -27.35 0.17
N VAL A 19 -51.14 -27.40 0.95
CA VAL A 19 -50.52 -28.56 1.65
C VAL A 19 -49.58 -29.41 0.77
N SER A 20 -48.27 -29.24 1.06
CA SER A 20 -47.21 -30.26 1.14
C SER A 20 -46.51 -30.88 -0.10
N CYS A 21 -45.20 -30.59 -0.18
CA CYS A 21 -44.06 -31.49 -0.47
C CYS A 21 -43.75 -32.07 -1.88
N ASN A 22 -42.44 -32.28 -2.07
CA ASN A 22 -41.68 -33.07 -3.07
C ASN A 22 -41.45 -32.55 -4.51
N GLN A 23 -40.20 -32.14 -4.75
CA GLN A 23 -39.38 -32.48 -5.94
C GLN A 23 -38.91 -33.96 -5.87
N PRO A 24 -38.14 -34.52 -6.85
CA PRO A 24 -37.81 -34.14 -8.24
C PRO A 24 -38.40 -35.21 -9.22
N PRO A 25 -37.86 -35.60 -10.42
CA PRO A 25 -36.76 -35.06 -11.26
C PRO A 25 -37.07 -34.97 -12.78
N ASN A 26 -36.03 -34.57 -13.54
CA ASN A 26 -35.65 -34.87 -14.93
C ASN A 26 -36.63 -35.63 -15.86
N THR A 27 -36.80 -35.14 -17.11
CA THR A 27 -36.13 -35.72 -18.31
C THR A 27 -36.34 -34.86 -19.58
N PHE A 28 -35.31 -34.90 -20.43
CA PHE A 28 -35.13 -34.32 -21.76
C PHE A 28 -36.25 -34.56 -22.82
N ALA A 29 -36.50 -33.50 -23.61
CA ALA A 29 -36.41 -33.47 -25.09
C ALA A 29 -37.63 -33.63 -26.03
N GLN A 30 -37.47 -32.94 -27.17
CA GLN A 30 -38.14 -33.06 -28.50
C GLN A 30 -39.58 -32.53 -28.67
N ILE A 31 -39.94 -31.85 -29.77
CA ILE A 31 -39.19 -31.07 -30.80
C ILE A 31 -40.20 -30.15 -31.54
N GLN A 32 -39.72 -29.05 -32.15
CA GLN A 32 -40.29 -28.20 -33.24
C GLN A 32 -41.82 -28.31 -33.57
N THR A 33 -42.56 -27.21 -33.75
CA THR A 33 -42.43 -26.31 -34.91
C THR A 33 -43.07 -24.94 -34.70
N LEU A 34 -42.43 -23.91 -35.28
CA LEU A 34 -42.98 -22.68 -35.90
C LEU A 34 -42.11 -21.45 -35.56
N ASN A 35 -41.03 -21.30 -36.33
CA ASN A 35 -40.51 -19.96 -36.63
C ASN A 35 -41.54 -19.25 -37.51
N ASP A 36 -41.92 -18.03 -37.12
CA ASP A 36 -42.12 -16.90 -38.03
C ASP A 36 -42.41 -15.65 -37.19
N ARG A 37 -41.33 -15.01 -36.75
CA ARG A 37 -41.26 -13.55 -36.55
C ARG A 37 -39.83 -13.13 -36.84
N ASP A 38 -39.68 -12.32 -37.88
CA ASP A 38 -38.44 -11.65 -38.21
C ASP A 38 -37.98 -10.80 -37.02
N VAL A 39 -36.86 -11.22 -36.44
CA VAL A 39 -36.05 -10.38 -35.56
C VAL A 39 -34.72 -10.26 -36.30
N ASP A 40 -34.37 -9.05 -36.71
CA ASP A 40 -33.03 -8.69 -37.19
C ASP A 40 -32.03 -8.84 -36.03
N ASP A 41 -31.63 -10.08 -35.75
CA ASP A 41 -30.60 -10.43 -34.77
C ASP A 41 -29.22 -10.51 -35.45
N ASP A 42 -28.83 -9.39 -36.08
CA ASP A 42 -27.47 -9.14 -36.58
C ASP A 42 -26.85 -7.95 -35.81
N GLN A 43 -27.00 -8.01 -34.48
CA GLN A 43 -26.07 -7.35 -33.58
C GLN A 43 -24.99 -8.37 -33.21
N PRO A 44 -23.75 -8.23 -33.71
CA PRO A 44 -22.67 -9.10 -33.29
C PRO A 44 -22.50 -8.93 -31.78
N VAL A 45 -22.80 -9.99 -31.02
CA VAL A 45 -22.37 -10.08 -29.62
C VAL A 45 -20.88 -9.78 -29.59
N PRO A 46 -20.42 -8.73 -28.89
CA PRO A 46 -19.02 -8.37 -28.92
C PRO A 46 -18.24 -9.56 -28.37
N SER A 47 -17.40 -10.15 -29.22
CA SER A 47 -16.43 -11.14 -28.77
C SER A 47 -15.63 -10.50 -27.65
N GLN A 48 -15.82 -10.96 -26.42
CA GLN A 48 -15.13 -10.37 -25.27
C GLN A 48 -13.64 -10.34 -25.57
N ALA A 49 -13.04 -9.16 -25.49
CA ALA A 49 -11.65 -8.98 -25.86
C ALA A 49 -10.75 -9.87 -25.00
N SER A 50 -9.71 -10.38 -25.63
CA SER A 50 -8.73 -11.32 -25.11
C SER A 50 -7.39 -10.61 -24.87
N TYR A 51 -6.38 -11.32 -24.38
CA TYR A 51 -5.03 -10.77 -24.21
C TYR A 51 -4.32 -10.46 -25.54
N ASP A 52 -4.90 -10.84 -26.69
CA ASP A 52 -4.41 -10.44 -28.02
C ASP A 52 -4.22 -8.92 -28.11
N VAL A 53 -5.11 -8.11 -27.51
CA VAL A 53 -4.98 -6.63 -27.48
C VAL A 53 -3.70 -6.16 -26.78
N PHE A 54 -3.24 -6.85 -25.73
CA PHE A 54 -1.95 -6.53 -25.12
C PHE A 54 -0.79 -6.97 -26.01
N TYR A 55 -0.90 -8.16 -26.60
CA TYR A 55 0.15 -8.74 -27.44
C TYR A 55 0.33 -8.02 -28.77
N GLU A 56 -0.67 -7.27 -29.23
CA GLU A 56 -0.66 -6.43 -30.44
C GLU A 56 -0.25 -4.98 -30.10
N ASP A 57 -0.97 -4.29 -29.22
CA ASP A 57 -0.75 -2.85 -28.97
C ASP A 57 0.47 -2.51 -28.10
N LEU A 58 1.02 -3.47 -27.33
CA LEU A 58 2.25 -3.29 -26.55
C LEU A 58 3.51 -3.81 -27.27
N GLN A 59 3.46 -4.10 -28.58
CA GLN A 59 4.68 -4.42 -29.33
C GLN A 59 5.61 -3.20 -29.50
N GLU A 60 5.05 -1.99 -29.48
CA GLU A 60 5.80 -0.74 -29.54
C GLU A 60 6.04 -0.19 -28.11
N GLY A 61 7.28 0.19 -27.79
CA GLY A 61 7.66 0.77 -26.49
C GLY A 61 8.04 -0.24 -25.40
N GLY A 62 8.24 -1.52 -25.74
CA GLY A 62 8.74 -2.54 -24.83
C GLY A 62 8.90 -3.91 -25.48
N HIS A 63 9.22 -4.91 -24.66
CA HIS A 63 9.52 -6.27 -25.12
C HIS A 63 8.79 -7.34 -24.28
N TRP A 64 8.29 -8.37 -24.97
CA TRP A 64 7.68 -9.54 -24.35
C TRP A 64 8.73 -10.61 -23.98
N PHE A 65 8.55 -11.23 -22.82
CA PHE A 65 9.39 -12.30 -22.29
C PHE A 65 8.51 -13.48 -21.84
N GLU A 66 9.04 -14.70 -21.92
CA GLU A 66 8.37 -15.89 -21.36
C GLU A 66 8.96 -16.20 -19.99
N ASP A 67 8.21 -15.91 -18.93
CA ASP A 67 8.59 -16.15 -17.54
C ASP A 67 8.09 -17.51 -17.02
N ALA A 68 9.00 -18.27 -16.39
CA ALA A 68 8.70 -19.59 -15.85
C ALA A 68 7.61 -19.58 -14.76
N THR A 69 7.45 -18.48 -14.03
CA THR A 69 6.41 -18.29 -13.00
C THR A 69 5.14 -17.70 -13.59
N TYR A 70 5.23 -16.58 -14.31
CA TYR A 70 4.09 -15.75 -14.69
C TYR A 70 3.55 -15.97 -16.12
N GLY A 71 4.28 -16.69 -16.97
CA GLY A 71 3.91 -16.82 -18.39
C GLY A 71 4.41 -15.63 -19.21
N TYR A 72 3.61 -15.10 -20.14
CA TYR A 72 4.03 -13.95 -20.94
C TYR A 72 3.99 -12.66 -20.12
N VAL A 73 5.16 -12.04 -19.96
CA VAL A 73 5.36 -10.79 -19.22
C VAL A 73 5.97 -9.74 -20.13
N TRP A 74 5.71 -8.47 -19.86
CA TRP A 74 6.18 -7.37 -20.69
C TRP A 74 7.11 -6.44 -19.91
N GLN A 75 8.14 -5.92 -20.55
CA GLN A 75 9.04 -4.91 -19.98
C GLN A 75 9.00 -3.67 -20.87
N PRO A 76 8.60 -2.48 -20.37
CA PRO A 76 8.72 -1.25 -21.14
C PRO A 76 10.19 -0.89 -21.35
N ASP A 77 10.51 -0.26 -22.47
CA ASP A 77 11.89 0.12 -22.81
C ASP A 77 12.51 1.00 -21.71
N VAL A 78 11.75 1.95 -21.15
CA VAL A 78 12.20 2.82 -20.06
C VAL A 78 12.61 2.05 -18.78
N ALA A 79 12.03 0.88 -18.51
CA ALA A 79 12.42 0.03 -17.37
C ALA A 79 13.64 -0.85 -17.66
N ALA A 80 13.98 -1.06 -18.94
CA ALA A 80 15.21 -1.73 -19.36
C ALA A 80 16.39 -0.74 -19.44
N GLU A 81 16.13 0.50 -19.88
CA GLU A 81 17.12 1.57 -20.01
C GLU A 81 17.46 2.24 -18.68
N ASN A 82 16.49 2.39 -17.78
CA ASN A 82 16.67 3.08 -16.49
C ASN A 82 16.36 2.16 -15.29
N PRO A 83 17.37 1.69 -14.54
CA PRO A 83 17.17 0.81 -13.38
C PRO A 83 16.50 1.51 -12.17
N ASP A 84 16.45 2.84 -12.18
CA ASP A 84 15.76 3.68 -11.21
C ASP A 84 14.33 4.06 -11.65
N TRP A 85 13.89 3.66 -12.86
CA TRP A 85 12.49 3.82 -13.26
C TRP A 85 11.58 2.94 -12.39
N ARG A 86 10.37 3.44 -12.11
CA ARG A 86 9.40 2.75 -11.25
C ARG A 86 7.97 2.98 -11.75
N PRO A 87 7.11 1.95 -11.70
CA PRO A 87 5.69 2.10 -12.01
C PRO A 87 5.04 3.19 -11.15
N TYR A 88 4.04 3.87 -11.70
CA TYR A 88 3.27 4.93 -11.04
C TYR A 88 4.15 6.12 -10.58
N THR A 89 5.11 6.56 -11.41
CA THR A 89 5.92 7.77 -11.15
C THR A 89 5.82 8.86 -12.22
N ASP A 90 5.44 8.53 -13.45
CA ASP A 90 5.15 9.54 -14.48
C ASP A 90 3.67 9.62 -14.84
N GLY A 91 3.03 10.60 -14.23
CA GLY A 91 1.60 10.75 -14.19
C GLY A 91 1.18 11.30 -12.84
N HIS A 92 -0.12 11.27 -12.58
CA HIS A 92 -0.69 11.80 -11.35
C HIS A 92 -1.95 11.04 -10.93
N TRP A 93 -2.27 11.14 -9.64
CA TRP A 93 -3.52 10.65 -9.07
C TRP A 93 -4.64 11.67 -9.24
N VAL A 94 -5.78 11.22 -9.74
CA VAL A 94 -7.05 11.97 -9.70
C VAL A 94 -8.07 11.21 -8.88
N TYR A 95 -8.97 11.93 -8.21
CA TYR A 95 -10.04 11.29 -7.45
C TYR A 95 -11.30 11.18 -8.30
N THR A 96 -11.86 9.98 -8.37
CA THR A 96 -13.06 9.68 -9.17
C THR A 96 -14.18 9.08 -8.31
N ASP A 97 -15.33 8.82 -8.93
CA ASP A 97 -16.39 7.99 -8.37
C ASP A 97 -15.99 6.52 -8.12
N ARG A 98 -14.81 6.11 -8.59
CA ARG A 98 -14.16 4.81 -8.30
C ARG A 98 -12.95 4.93 -7.36
N GLY A 99 -12.75 6.09 -6.75
CA GLY A 99 -11.62 6.36 -5.84
C GLY A 99 -10.37 6.91 -6.57
N TRP A 100 -9.18 6.62 -6.06
CA TRP A 100 -7.94 7.12 -6.63
C TRP A 100 -7.60 6.40 -7.94
N THR A 101 -7.63 7.16 -9.04
CA THR A 101 -7.36 6.67 -10.39
C THR A 101 -6.03 7.23 -10.88
N TRP A 102 -5.19 6.38 -11.47
CA TRP A 102 -3.94 6.82 -12.06
C TRP A 102 -4.17 7.43 -13.45
N VAL A 103 -3.54 8.58 -13.72
CA VAL A 103 -3.48 9.21 -15.03
C VAL A 103 -2.02 9.23 -15.47
N SER A 104 -1.68 8.34 -16.41
CA SER A 104 -0.30 8.17 -16.90
C SER A 104 0.04 9.16 -18.01
N ASN A 105 1.31 9.59 -18.05
CA ASN A 105 1.90 10.27 -19.20
C ASN A 105 2.60 9.29 -20.18
N GLU A 106 2.63 8.00 -19.86
CA GLU A 106 3.32 6.94 -20.61
C GLU A 106 2.32 6.21 -21.52
N SER A 107 2.71 5.96 -22.78
CA SER A 107 1.81 5.41 -23.81
C SER A 107 1.21 4.04 -23.47
N PHE A 108 2.00 3.17 -22.83
CA PHE A 108 1.56 1.84 -22.36
C PHE A 108 0.65 1.91 -21.11
N GLY A 109 0.43 3.09 -20.55
CA GLY A 109 -0.22 3.28 -19.26
C GLY A 109 -1.68 2.85 -19.20
N TRP A 110 -2.40 2.90 -20.34
CA TRP A 110 -3.79 2.43 -20.45
C TRP A 110 -3.94 0.95 -20.08
N ALA A 111 -2.93 0.13 -20.41
CA ALA A 111 -2.87 -1.27 -20.07
C ALA A 111 -2.19 -1.46 -18.71
N CYS A 112 -0.92 -1.04 -18.61
CA CYS A 112 -0.03 -1.56 -17.58
C CYS A 112 -0.34 -1.06 -16.16
N TYR A 113 -1.09 0.05 -16.04
CA TYR A 113 -1.51 0.58 -14.75
C TYR A 113 -2.91 0.17 -14.31
N HIS A 114 -3.71 -0.42 -15.20
CA HIS A 114 -5.12 -0.70 -14.98
C HIS A 114 -5.50 -2.18 -15.13
N TYR A 115 -4.84 -2.93 -16.01
CA TYR A 115 -5.20 -4.31 -16.34
C TYR A 115 -4.33 -5.41 -15.73
N GLY A 116 -3.27 -5.09 -15.00
CA GLY A 116 -2.36 -6.12 -14.52
C GLY A 116 -1.59 -5.72 -13.27
N ARG A 117 -0.44 -6.34 -13.04
CA ARG A 117 0.39 -6.14 -11.85
C ARG A 117 1.85 -5.99 -12.23
N TRP A 118 2.63 -5.38 -11.33
CA TRP A 118 4.07 -5.19 -11.54
C TRP A 118 4.86 -6.10 -10.60
N ALA A 119 5.88 -6.77 -11.15
CA ALA A 119 6.91 -7.47 -10.38
C ALA A 119 8.27 -6.86 -10.69
N ARG A 120 9.14 -6.74 -9.68
CA ARG A 120 10.54 -6.37 -9.88
C ARG A 120 11.38 -7.65 -9.83
N LEU A 121 12.15 -7.92 -10.87
CA LEU A 121 13.11 -9.03 -10.91
C LEU A 121 14.53 -8.51 -10.66
N ARG A 122 15.28 -9.20 -9.81
CA ARG A 122 16.63 -8.80 -9.36
C ARG A 122 17.58 -8.42 -10.51
N ASP A 123 17.61 -9.23 -11.55
CA ASP A 123 18.58 -9.12 -12.65
C ASP A 123 17.99 -8.46 -13.92
N ARG A 124 16.79 -7.86 -13.83
CA ARG A 124 16.08 -7.28 -14.99
C ARG A 124 15.36 -5.95 -14.71
N GLY A 125 14.99 -5.65 -13.48
CA GLY A 125 14.15 -4.48 -13.15
C GLY A 125 12.66 -4.82 -13.18
N TRP A 126 11.83 -3.83 -13.50
CA TRP A 126 10.37 -3.98 -13.46
C TRP A 126 9.81 -4.67 -14.71
N ILE A 127 8.91 -5.61 -14.51
CA ILE A 127 8.09 -6.27 -15.53
C ILE A 127 6.61 -6.16 -15.16
N TRP A 128 5.78 -6.09 -16.19
CA TRP A 128 4.32 -6.14 -16.10
C TRP A 128 3.83 -7.55 -16.38
N VAL A 129 2.92 -8.04 -15.52
CA VAL A 129 2.19 -9.30 -15.70
C VAL A 129 0.76 -8.94 -16.10
N PRO A 130 0.28 -9.39 -17.27
CA PRO A 130 -1.09 -9.18 -17.70
C PRO A 130 -2.11 -9.78 -16.72
N GLY A 131 -3.21 -9.05 -16.51
CA GLY A 131 -4.42 -9.52 -15.86
C GLY A 131 -5.63 -9.26 -16.75
N ASP A 132 -6.81 -9.70 -16.33
CA ASP A 132 -8.05 -9.64 -17.11
C ASP A 132 -9.06 -8.59 -16.62
N GLN A 133 -8.79 -7.92 -15.48
CA GLN A 133 -9.69 -6.94 -14.88
C GLN A 133 -9.11 -5.52 -14.89
N TRP A 134 -9.89 -4.56 -15.39
CA TRP A 134 -9.61 -3.13 -15.26
C TRP A 134 -9.91 -2.63 -13.85
N ALA A 135 -8.99 -1.86 -13.27
CA ALA A 135 -9.23 -1.06 -12.07
C ALA A 135 -8.61 0.35 -12.19
N PRO A 136 -9.07 1.32 -11.38
CA PRO A 136 -8.48 2.66 -11.30
C PRO A 136 -6.96 2.68 -11.10
N ALA A 137 -6.44 1.73 -10.30
CA ALA A 137 -5.04 1.35 -10.19
C ALA A 137 -4.91 0.08 -9.33
N TRP A 138 -3.72 -0.54 -9.33
CA TRP A 138 -3.42 -1.71 -8.51
C TRP A 138 -2.25 -1.42 -7.58
N VAL A 139 -2.53 -0.69 -6.49
CA VAL A 139 -1.52 -0.24 -5.53
C VAL A 139 -1.92 -0.48 -4.09
N SER A 140 -0.92 -0.74 -3.25
CA SER A 140 -1.04 -0.62 -1.80
C SER A 140 -0.72 0.83 -1.39
N TRP A 141 -1.58 1.45 -0.59
CA TRP A 141 -1.49 2.83 -0.13
C TRP A 141 -0.94 2.96 1.29
N ARG A 142 -0.10 3.97 1.52
CA ARG A 142 0.34 4.40 2.85
C ARG A 142 0.26 5.91 3.01
N GLU A 143 -0.04 6.35 4.22
CA GLU A 143 -0.20 7.75 4.63
C GLU A 143 0.46 7.94 6.01
N SER A 144 1.08 9.09 6.29
CA SER A 144 1.67 9.34 7.62
C SER A 144 0.69 9.99 8.58
N ASP A 145 0.74 9.58 9.85
CA ASP A 145 -0.15 10.10 10.92
C ASP A 145 0.19 11.56 11.30
N ASP A 146 1.39 12.00 10.91
CA ASP A 146 1.90 13.37 11.04
C ASP A 146 1.72 14.20 9.75
N ASP A 147 0.96 13.67 8.79
CA ASP A 147 0.51 14.33 7.56
C ASP A 147 1.63 14.75 6.58
N ASP A 148 2.91 14.47 6.88
CA ASP A 148 4.06 14.79 6.02
C ASP A 148 4.01 14.05 4.67
N TYR A 149 3.62 12.77 4.66
CA TYR A 149 3.86 11.85 3.55
C TYR A 149 2.64 11.07 3.06
N VAL A 150 2.60 10.85 1.75
CA VAL A 150 1.71 9.90 1.07
C VAL A 150 2.55 9.02 0.17
N GLY A 151 2.20 7.75 0.06
CA GLY A 151 2.93 6.83 -0.81
C GLY A 151 2.14 5.61 -1.23
N TRP A 152 2.65 4.94 -2.26
CA TRP A 152 2.04 3.76 -2.86
C TRP A 152 3.10 2.78 -3.34
N ALA A 153 2.79 1.49 -3.30
CA ALA A 153 3.58 0.44 -3.93
C ALA A 153 2.69 -0.32 -4.93
N PRO A 154 3.18 -0.73 -6.11
CA PRO A 154 2.43 -1.62 -6.98
C PRO A 154 2.05 -2.91 -6.23
N LEU A 155 0.78 -3.32 -6.32
CA LEU A 155 0.39 -4.64 -5.86
C LEU A 155 1.05 -5.68 -6.77
N PRO A 156 1.55 -6.79 -6.20
CA PRO A 156 2.26 -7.79 -6.97
C PRO A 156 1.31 -8.73 -7.71
N PRO A 157 1.80 -9.54 -8.68
CA PRO A 157 0.99 -10.47 -9.47
C PRO A 157 0.20 -11.49 -8.65
N GLU A 158 0.67 -11.85 -7.46
CA GLU A 158 -0.06 -12.76 -6.57
C GLU A 158 -1.28 -12.11 -5.89
N CYS A 159 -1.45 -10.80 -6.01
CA CYS A 159 -2.59 -10.05 -5.49
C CYS A 159 -3.75 -10.02 -6.49
N GLU A 160 -4.26 -11.20 -6.79
CA GLU A 160 -5.47 -11.40 -7.60
C GLU A 160 -6.77 -11.35 -6.76
N PRO A 161 -7.91 -11.00 -7.37
CA PRO A 161 -9.21 -10.99 -6.71
C PRO A 161 -9.51 -12.32 -6.00
N HIS A 162 -9.72 -12.27 -4.69
CA HIS A 162 -10.15 -13.42 -3.91
C HIS A 162 -11.63 -13.26 -3.52
N PRO A 163 -12.52 -14.19 -3.91
CA PRO A 163 -13.95 -14.10 -3.59
C PRO A 163 -14.22 -13.87 -2.10
N GLY A 164 -14.93 -12.79 -1.78
CA GLY A 164 -15.26 -12.41 -0.40
C GLY A 164 -14.09 -11.90 0.45
N VAL A 165 -12.87 -11.79 -0.08
CA VAL A 165 -11.72 -11.21 0.63
C VAL A 165 -11.40 -9.84 0.04
N ARG A 166 -11.48 -8.84 0.91
CA ARG A 166 -11.17 -7.47 0.55
C ARG A 166 -9.68 -7.16 0.73
N VAL A 167 -9.06 -6.60 -0.31
CA VAL A 167 -7.66 -6.15 -0.31
C VAL A 167 -7.57 -4.85 0.50
N GLN A 168 -7.01 -4.93 1.71
CA GLN A 168 -6.94 -3.83 2.67
C GLN A 168 -5.54 -3.70 3.28
N GLY A 169 -5.34 -2.83 4.28
CA GLY A 169 -4.03 -2.58 4.90
C GLY A 169 -3.28 -3.75 5.58
N TRP A 170 -3.72 -5.00 5.42
CA TRP A 170 -2.96 -6.22 5.76
C TRP A 170 -2.00 -6.68 4.64
N VAL A 171 -2.10 -6.08 3.44
CA VAL A 171 -1.44 -6.56 2.22
C VAL A 171 0.09 -6.54 2.28
N ASP A 172 0.70 -5.53 2.92
CA ASP A 172 2.15 -5.42 3.00
C ASP A 172 2.76 -6.60 3.75
N ARG A 173 2.15 -7.01 4.86
CA ARG A 173 2.55 -8.20 5.62
C ARG A 173 2.31 -9.51 4.87
N TYR A 174 1.23 -9.61 4.08
CA TYR A 174 0.87 -10.86 3.41
C TYR A 174 1.70 -11.11 2.15
N TYR A 175 1.96 -10.07 1.35
CA TYR A 175 2.81 -10.16 0.15
C TYR A 175 4.28 -9.77 0.39
N ASP A 176 4.65 -9.51 1.66
CA ASP A 176 5.97 -9.04 2.12
C ASP A 176 6.46 -7.77 1.40
N ILE A 177 5.57 -6.80 1.15
CA ILE A 177 5.88 -5.54 0.45
C ILE A 177 6.78 -4.68 1.34
N GLY A 178 8.03 -4.54 0.91
CA GLY A 178 9.10 -3.84 1.62
C GLY A 178 9.30 -2.39 1.21
N PRO A 179 10.15 -1.64 1.93
CA PRO A 179 10.23 -0.19 1.80
C PRO A 179 10.67 0.28 0.41
N ALA A 180 11.58 -0.42 -0.26
CA ALA A 180 12.03 -0.03 -1.60
C ALA A 180 11.01 -0.32 -2.72
N ALA A 181 9.88 -0.99 -2.42
CA ALA A 181 8.75 -1.08 -3.35
C ALA A 181 7.89 0.21 -3.37
N TYR A 182 7.88 0.98 -2.27
CA TYR A 182 7.06 2.19 -2.11
C TYR A 182 7.61 3.44 -2.82
N VAL A 183 6.77 4.14 -3.54
CA VAL A 183 6.98 5.53 -3.97
C VAL A 183 6.41 6.41 -2.87
N PHE A 184 7.18 7.37 -2.34
CA PHE A 184 6.70 8.36 -1.37
C PHE A 184 6.85 9.77 -1.93
N LEU A 185 5.86 10.61 -1.60
CA LEU A 185 5.84 12.05 -1.83
C LEU A 185 5.59 12.77 -0.51
N LYS A 186 5.90 14.07 -0.48
CA LYS A 186 5.26 14.97 0.48
C LYS A 186 3.81 15.20 0.06
N ILE A 187 2.87 15.28 1.00
CA ILE A 187 1.45 15.42 0.66
C ILE A 187 1.14 16.69 -0.14
N VAL A 188 1.90 17.76 0.07
CA VAL A 188 1.78 19.04 -0.67
C VAL A 188 2.09 18.92 -2.16
N ASP A 189 2.83 17.88 -2.57
CA ASP A 189 3.19 17.62 -3.96
C ASP A 189 2.25 16.61 -4.65
N PHE A 190 1.27 16.07 -3.92
CA PHE A 190 0.42 14.97 -4.38
C PHE A 190 -0.52 15.33 -5.55
N LEU A 191 -0.79 16.62 -5.80
CA LEU A 191 -1.62 17.07 -6.92
C LEU A 191 -0.81 17.63 -8.12
N ARG A 192 0.50 17.40 -8.16
CA ARG A 192 1.33 17.72 -9.34
C ARG A 192 0.93 16.83 -10.54
N PRO A 193 1.00 17.32 -11.79
CA PRO A 193 0.62 16.56 -12.99
C PRO A 193 1.62 15.47 -13.41
N SER A 194 2.85 15.49 -12.88
CA SER A 194 3.83 14.41 -12.96
C SER A 194 4.68 14.38 -11.69
N TYR A 195 4.95 13.19 -11.17
CA TYR A 195 5.74 13.02 -9.94
C TYR A 195 7.24 12.81 -10.17
N ARG A 196 7.72 12.72 -11.43
CA ARG A 196 9.15 12.47 -11.78
C ARG A 196 10.16 13.34 -11.00
N GLN A 197 9.79 14.57 -10.61
CA GLN A 197 10.64 15.50 -9.85
C GLN A 197 10.24 15.68 -8.37
N ALA A 198 9.19 14.99 -7.91
CA ALA A 198 8.65 15.08 -6.55
C ALA A 198 8.85 13.79 -5.73
N VAL A 199 9.06 12.65 -6.40
CA VAL A 199 9.36 11.36 -5.74
C VAL A 199 10.60 11.49 -4.85
N LEU A 200 10.43 11.07 -3.59
CA LEU A 200 11.51 11.07 -2.61
C LEU A 200 12.52 9.93 -2.90
N PRO A 201 13.82 10.13 -2.60
CA PRO A 201 14.83 9.09 -2.76
C PRO A 201 14.49 7.80 -1.99
N VAL A 202 14.72 6.65 -2.62
CA VAL A 202 14.31 5.32 -2.12
C VAL A 202 14.92 4.96 -0.77
N GLU A 203 16.07 5.55 -0.43
CA GLU A 203 16.75 5.40 0.86
C GLU A 203 15.91 5.95 2.02
N GLN A 204 15.09 6.98 1.77
CA GLN A 204 14.23 7.58 2.79
C GLN A 204 13.06 6.67 3.17
N ASN A 205 12.64 5.78 2.26
CA ASN A 205 11.52 4.86 2.48
C ASN A 205 11.70 4.00 3.73
N PHE A 206 12.93 3.58 4.03
CA PHE A 206 13.27 2.76 5.20
C PHE A 206 13.07 3.49 6.55
N THR A 207 12.81 4.80 6.51
CA THR A 207 12.41 5.63 7.66
C THR A 207 10.96 6.06 7.56
N ILE A 208 10.50 6.49 6.37
CA ILE A 208 9.12 6.95 6.12
C ILE A 208 8.11 5.82 6.37
N ILE A 209 8.42 4.58 5.99
CA ILE A 209 7.49 3.45 6.17
C ILE A 209 7.13 3.18 7.64
N GLU A 210 8.03 3.48 8.59
CA GLU A 210 7.79 3.33 10.03
C GLU A 210 6.95 4.48 10.63
N ARG A 211 6.82 5.60 9.91
CA ARG A 211 5.97 6.76 10.25
C ARG A 211 4.62 6.75 9.53
N THR A 212 4.34 5.72 8.72
CA THR A 212 3.12 5.61 7.92
C THR A 212 2.28 4.41 8.32
N THR A 213 0.97 4.54 8.17
CA THR A 213 0.00 3.46 8.30
C THR A 213 -0.47 3.03 6.90
N ASN A 214 -0.85 1.76 6.74
CA ASN A 214 -1.37 1.27 5.47
C ASN A 214 -2.88 1.56 5.39
N VAL A 215 -3.25 2.35 4.37
CA VAL A 215 -4.62 2.81 4.10
C VAL A 215 -5.17 2.21 2.80
N THR A 216 -4.57 1.12 2.31
CA THR A 216 -5.08 0.34 1.16
C THR A 216 -6.48 -0.12 1.44
N ASP A 217 -7.38 0.08 0.47
CA ASP A 217 -8.78 -0.24 0.67
C ASP A 217 -9.47 -0.45 -0.71
N ILE A 218 -9.23 -1.60 -1.36
CA ILE A 218 -9.79 -1.95 -2.68
C ILE A 218 -11.04 -2.82 -2.50
N TYR A 219 -12.13 -2.55 -3.24
CA TYR A 219 -13.37 -3.33 -3.24
C TYR A 219 -13.66 -3.90 -4.63
N TYR A 220 -14.19 -5.12 -4.68
CA TYR A 220 -14.76 -5.73 -5.88
C TYR A 220 -16.30 -5.62 -5.83
N GLN A 221 -16.91 -5.08 -6.88
CA GLN A 221 -18.36 -4.90 -7.01
C GLN A 221 -18.84 -5.41 -8.38
N ASP A 222 -20.13 -5.69 -8.51
CA ASP A 222 -20.74 -6.15 -9.77
C ASP A 222 -20.55 -5.17 -10.93
N GLN A 223 -20.39 -3.87 -10.63
CA GLN A 223 -20.19 -2.82 -11.63
C GLN A 223 -18.71 -2.42 -11.82
N GLY A 224 -17.74 -3.08 -11.20
CA GLY A 224 -16.32 -2.78 -11.33
C GLY A 224 -15.55 -2.77 -10.00
N ILE A 225 -14.36 -2.17 -10.03
CA ILE A 225 -13.40 -2.20 -8.93
C ILE A 225 -13.18 -0.78 -8.41
N ASP A 226 -13.35 -0.59 -7.10
CA ASP A 226 -13.19 0.70 -6.43
C ASP A 226 -11.88 0.68 -5.63
N VAL A 227 -11.04 1.71 -5.82
CA VAL A 227 -9.69 1.79 -5.24
C VAL A 227 -9.63 3.00 -4.31
N ALA A 228 -9.98 2.79 -3.04
CA ALA A 228 -9.77 3.79 -2.00
C ALA A 228 -8.33 3.75 -1.46
N GLY A 229 -7.98 4.80 -0.71
CA GLY A 229 -6.63 5.09 -0.23
C GLY A 229 -6.69 6.29 0.72
N PRO A 230 -5.73 7.24 0.65
CA PRO A 230 -5.76 8.47 1.45
C PRO A 230 -7.11 9.18 1.37
N ARG A 231 -7.67 9.60 2.52
CA ARG A 231 -9.04 10.14 2.53
C ARG A 231 -9.09 11.50 1.83
N TYR A 232 -9.89 11.59 0.78
CA TYR A 232 -10.03 12.78 -0.07
C TYR A 232 -10.15 14.09 0.73
N ASP A 233 -11.04 14.15 1.73
CA ASP A 233 -11.28 15.39 2.48
C ASP A 233 -10.05 15.80 3.32
N GLN A 234 -9.23 14.84 3.76
CA GLN A 234 -7.96 15.13 4.45
C GLN A 234 -6.88 15.61 3.46
N VAL A 235 -6.84 15.04 2.25
CA VAL A 235 -5.95 15.54 1.18
C VAL A 235 -6.31 16.99 0.82
N VAL A 236 -7.59 17.31 0.59
CA VAL A 236 -8.07 18.68 0.31
C VAL A 236 -7.66 19.66 1.41
N GLN A 237 -7.81 19.28 2.68
CA GLN A 237 -7.45 20.15 3.81
C GLN A 237 -5.95 20.48 3.84
N ARG A 238 -5.07 19.55 3.46
CA ARG A 238 -3.60 19.70 3.57
C ARG A 238 -2.96 20.36 2.35
N VAL A 239 -3.45 20.08 1.15
CA VAL A 239 -3.02 20.76 -0.08
C VAL A 239 -3.55 22.19 -0.18
N ASN A 240 -4.44 22.59 0.74
CA ASN A 240 -5.00 23.94 0.89
C ASN A 240 -5.69 24.48 -0.39
N HIS A 241 -6.20 23.59 -1.23
CA HIS A 241 -7.02 23.92 -2.39
C HIS A 241 -7.98 22.76 -2.72
N PRO A 242 -9.27 23.03 -2.97
CA PRO A 242 -10.18 22.00 -3.47
C PRO A 242 -9.80 21.61 -4.90
N PHE A 243 -9.82 20.32 -5.19
CA PHE A 243 -9.68 19.76 -6.54
C PHE A 243 -10.99 19.05 -6.95
N PRO A 244 -11.21 18.73 -8.23
CA PRO A 244 -12.45 18.08 -8.65
C PRO A 244 -12.53 16.61 -8.22
N ARG A 245 -13.75 16.12 -8.03
CA ARG A 245 -14.08 14.68 -8.07
C ARG A 245 -14.64 14.39 -9.46
N TYR A 246 -13.94 13.57 -10.23
CA TYR A 246 -14.35 13.25 -11.60
C TYR A 246 -15.31 12.06 -11.64
N ARG A 247 -16.14 11.96 -12.68
CA ARG A 247 -16.81 10.70 -13.04
C ARG A 247 -16.00 9.94 -14.08
N ILE A 248 -15.77 8.64 -13.91
CA ILE A 248 -15.17 7.82 -14.97
C ILE A 248 -16.14 7.69 -16.14
N ASP A 249 -15.67 8.08 -17.32
CA ASP A 249 -16.36 7.96 -18.59
C ASP A 249 -15.65 6.91 -19.45
N TYR A 250 -16.05 5.66 -19.26
CA TYR A 250 -15.40 4.50 -19.87
C TYR A 250 -15.90 4.28 -21.30
N VAL A 251 -14.98 4.27 -22.27
CA VAL A 251 -15.28 4.15 -23.69
C VAL A 251 -14.48 2.99 -24.28
N THR A 252 -15.14 1.87 -24.54
CA THR A 252 -14.55 0.80 -25.35
C THR A 252 -14.67 1.14 -26.83
N PRO A 253 -13.54 1.30 -27.56
CA PRO A 253 -13.58 1.57 -28.98
C PRO A 253 -13.92 0.29 -29.78
N PRO A 254 -14.56 0.43 -30.96
CA PRO A 254 -15.02 -0.72 -31.75
C PRO A 254 -13.93 -1.35 -32.64
N GLN A 255 -12.71 -0.84 -32.63
CA GLN A 255 -11.59 -1.31 -33.47
C GLN A 255 -10.37 -1.62 -32.59
N PRO A 256 -9.54 -2.64 -32.91
CA PRO A 256 -8.43 -3.05 -32.06
C PRO A 256 -7.40 -1.93 -31.79
N ASN A 257 -6.92 -1.25 -32.84
CA ASN A 257 -5.83 -0.27 -32.75
C ASN A 257 -6.30 1.17 -32.47
N ALA A 258 -7.27 1.35 -31.56
CA ALA A 258 -7.73 2.68 -31.18
C ALA A 258 -6.68 3.40 -30.30
N PRO A 259 -6.60 4.75 -30.31
CA PRO A 259 -5.72 5.48 -29.41
C PRO A 259 -6.21 5.38 -27.97
N PHE A 260 -5.81 4.31 -27.28
CA PHE A 260 -6.13 4.08 -25.88
C PHE A 260 -5.46 5.15 -25.01
N GLN A 261 -6.26 5.81 -24.19
CA GLN A 261 -5.83 6.96 -23.39
C GLN A 261 -6.76 7.20 -22.21
N THR A 262 -6.16 7.52 -21.06
CA THR A 262 -6.85 8.09 -19.91
C THR A 262 -6.59 9.59 -19.89
N ALA A 263 -7.63 10.42 -19.96
CA ALA A 263 -7.50 11.87 -19.99
C ALA A 263 -8.65 12.59 -19.26
N VAL A 264 -8.32 13.64 -18.52
CA VAL A 264 -9.32 14.52 -17.88
C VAL A 264 -10.02 15.38 -18.94
N SER A 265 -11.36 15.40 -18.93
CA SER A 265 -12.18 16.19 -19.84
C SER A 265 -13.37 16.79 -19.08
N GLY A 266 -13.27 18.08 -18.74
CA GLY A 266 -14.25 18.76 -17.89
C GLY A 266 -14.35 18.10 -16.51
N GLU A 267 -15.56 17.69 -16.12
CA GLU A 267 -15.86 16.98 -14.86
C GLU A 267 -15.73 15.45 -14.97
N ARG A 268 -15.22 14.94 -16.10
CA ARG A 268 -15.10 13.50 -16.37
C ARG A 268 -13.64 13.08 -16.56
N LEU A 269 -13.33 11.86 -16.14
CA LEU A 269 -12.10 11.18 -16.54
C LEU A 269 -12.45 10.22 -17.67
N ARG A 270 -12.11 10.59 -18.91
CA ARG A 270 -12.38 9.74 -20.07
C ARG A 270 -11.32 8.65 -20.16
N VAL A 271 -11.75 7.40 -20.15
CA VAL A 271 -10.90 6.21 -20.25
C VAL A 271 -11.24 5.50 -21.55
N VAL A 272 -10.38 5.65 -22.57
CA VAL A 272 -10.46 4.88 -23.81
C VAL A 272 -9.59 3.64 -23.64
N ALA A 273 -10.22 2.48 -23.52
CA ALA A 273 -9.56 1.21 -23.22
C ALA A 273 -10.43 0.02 -23.65
N PRO A 274 -9.90 -1.21 -23.72
CA PRO A 274 -10.68 -2.43 -23.94
C PRO A 274 -11.83 -2.63 -22.93
N PRO A 275 -12.72 -3.63 -23.08
CA PRO A 275 -13.76 -3.93 -22.08
C PRO A 275 -13.18 -4.15 -20.67
N PRO A 276 -13.79 -3.63 -19.58
CA PRO A 276 -13.27 -3.74 -18.22
C PRO A 276 -13.01 -5.17 -17.70
N GLN A 277 -13.60 -6.17 -18.34
CA GLN A 277 -13.31 -7.58 -18.14
C GLN A 277 -12.91 -8.20 -19.48
N LEU A 278 -11.69 -8.71 -19.54
CA LEU A 278 -11.13 -9.46 -20.66
C LEU A 278 -11.26 -10.96 -20.41
N GLN A 279 -10.92 -11.75 -21.42
CA GLN A 279 -10.71 -13.18 -21.28
C GLN A 279 -9.21 -13.47 -21.14
N PRO A 280 -8.75 -14.23 -20.12
CA PRO A 280 -7.34 -14.60 -19.92
C PRO A 280 -6.87 -15.71 -20.90
N ARG A 281 -7.06 -15.44 -22.18
CA ARG A 281 -6.65 -16.27 -23.31
C ARG A 281 -6.13 -15.38 -24.43
N ALA A 282 -5.43 -15.95 -25.39
CA ALA A 282 -5.10 -15.29 -26.65
C ALA A 282 -5.14 -16.28 -27.82
N THR A 283 -5.25 -15.78 -29.05
CA THR A 283 -5.19 -16.60 -30.27
C THR A 283 -3.76 -17.00 -30.64
N ALA A 284 -2.77 -16.15 -30.32
CA ALA A 284 -1.36 -16.37 -30.56
C ALA A 284 -0.52 -15.95 -29.33
N ALA A 285 0.71 -16.50 -29.24
CA ALA A 285 1.71 -16.01 -28.29
C ALA A 285 2.36 -14.72 -28.83
N PRO A 286 2.76 -13.76 -27.96
CA PRO A 286 3.45 -12.56 -28.39
C PRO A 286 4.86 -12.88 -28.91
N PRO A 287 5.49 -11.96 -29.67
CA PRO A 287 6.89 -12.11 -30.10
C PRO A 287 7.84 -12.01 -28.90
N VAL A 288 8.22 -13.16 -28.34
CA VAL A 288 9.10 -13.27 -27.17
C VAL A 288 10.57 -12.98 -27.54
N ALA A 289 11.17 -11.98 -26.90
CA ALA A 289 12.58 -11.65 -27.04
C ALA A 289 13.50 -12.68 -26.34
N GLN A 290 13.11 -13.16 -25.15
CA GLN A 290 13.85 -14.18 -24.39
C GLN A 290 12.96 -14.90 -23.36
N ALA A 291 13.31 -16.14 -23.01
CA ALA A 291 12.72 -16.84 -21.86
C ALA A 291 13.49 -16.55 -20.56
N ILE A 292 12.76 -16.24 -19.47
CA ILE A 292 13.27 -16.00 -18.12
C ILE A 292 13.09 -17.29 -17.30
N ARG A 293 14.19 -18.00 -17.06
CA ARG A 293 14.19 -19.32 -16.39
C ARG A 293 14.37 -19.24 -14.87
N ASN A 294 15.20 -18.31 -14.41
CA ASN A 294 15.52 -18.13 -12.98
C ASN A 294 14.83 -16.88 -12.46
N VAL A 295 13.60 -17.03 -11.97
CA VAL A 295 12.80 -15.90 -11.48
C VAL A 295 13.22 -15.58 -10.05
N GLN A 296 13.67 -14.35 -9.81
CA GLN A 296 14.06 -13.84 -8.48
C GLN A 296 13.34 -12.52 -8.23
N VAL A 297 12.13 -12.61 -7.67
CA VAL A 297 11.26 -11.45 -7.41
C VAL A 297 11.77 -10.68 -6.19
N GLU A 298 12.07 -9.40 -6.37
CA GLU A 298 12.41 -8.48 -5.28
C GLU A 298 11.14 -7.81 -4.73
N ARG A 299 10.87 -8.03 -3.45
CA ARG A 299 9.71 -7.43 -2.76
C ARG A 299 10.01 -6.08 -2.09
N GLY A 300 11.13 -5.42 -2.36
CA GLY A 300 11.48 -4.13 -1.73
C GLY A 300 12.35 -4.21 -0.47
N TRP A 301 12.97 -5.38 -0.21
CA TRP A 301 13.90 -5.62 0.91
C TRP A 301 15.37 -5.78 0.48
N GLN A 302 15.75 -5.33 -0.71
CA GLN A 302 17.14 -5.32 -1.15
C GLN A 302 17.97 -4.33 -0.31
N ASN A 303 19.25 -4.68 -0.08
CA ASN A 303 20.27 -3.83 0.53
C ASN A 303 20.01 -3.33 1.98
N VAL A 304 19.01 -3.86 2.69
CA VAL A 304 18.78 -3.55 4.11
C VAL A 304 19.36 -4.62 5.04
N ASP A 305 19.95 -4.19 6.16
CA ASP A 305 20.45 -5.09 7.21
C ASP A 305 19.33 -6.03 7.75
N PRO A 306 19.60 -7.34 7.96
CA PRO A 306 18.59 -8.28 8.45
C PRO A 306 17.96 -7.94 9.80
N ASN A 307 18.64 -7.22 10.70
CA ASN A 307 18.03 -6.75 11.95
C ASN A 307 17.09 -5.58 11.68
N ARG A 308 17.51 -4.61 10.85
CA ARG A 308 16.65 -3.50 10.42
C ARG A 308 15.41 -3.99 9.68
N ALA A 309 15.55 -4.98 8.80
CA ALA A 309 14.43 -5.61 8.11
C ALA A 309 13.45 -6.31 9.07
N ARG A 310 13.96 -6.95 10.14
CA ARG A 310 13.12 -7.51 11.22
C ARG A 310 12.39 -6.42 12.02
N GLN A 311 13.06 -5.31 12.35
CA GLN A 311 12.46 -4.18 13.07
C GLN A 311 11.30 -3.56 12.27
N ILE A 312 11.50 -3.31 10.98
CA ILE A 312 10.46 -2.75 10.11
C ILE A 312 9.27 -3.72 10.05
N ARG A 313 9.49 -5.02 9.78
CA ARG A 313 8.39 -6.02 9.80
C ARG A 313 7.65 -6.07 11.15
N GLN A 314 8.34 -5.88 12.28
CA GLN A 314 7.72 -5.76 13.60
C GLN A 314 6.95 -4.44 13.81
N ALA A 315 7.35 -3.35 13.15
CA ALA A 315 6.57 -2.11 13.12
C ALA A 315 5.27 -2.31 12.32
N LEU A 316 5.36 -2.83 11.09
CA LEU A 316 4.19 -3.15 10.25
C LEU A 316 3.22 -4.09 10.97
N ALA A 317 3.73 -5.15 11.63
CA ALA A 317 2.92 -6.10 12.38
C ALA A 317 2.18 -5.51 13.60
N ARG A 318 2.53 -4.30 14.05
CA ARG A 318 1.85 -3.57 15.14
C ARG A 318 0.83 -2.56 14.64
N SER A 319 1.06 -1.94 13.48
CA SER A 319 0.15 -0.93 12.90
C SER A 319 -0.92 -1.53 11.99
N GLU A 320 -0.66 -2.65 11.34
CA GLU A 320 -1.54 -3.22 10.32
C GLU A 320 -2.54 -4.25 10.87
N PRO A 321 -3.75 -4.34 10.27
CA PRO A 321 -4.73 -5.35 10.62
C PRO A 321 -4.19 -6.78 10.40
N GLN A 322 -4.84 -7.75 11.03
CA GLN A 322 -4.48 -9.17 10.85
C GLN A 322 -4.85 -9.65 9.45
N VAL A 323 -3.99 -10.49 8.88
CA VAL A 323 -4.25 -11.15 7.58
C VAL A 323 -5.52 -12.00 7.68
N PRO A 324 -6.45 -11.91 6.69
CA PRO A 324 -7.65 -12.75 6.64
C PRO A 324 -7.34 -14.25 6.69
N LYS A 325 -8.00 -14.99 7.58
CA LYS A 325 -7.77 -16.44 7.81
C LYS A 325 -8.11 -17.35 6.61
N GLY A 326 -8.84 -16.84 5.62
CA GLY A 326 -9.22 -17.58 4.42
C GLY A 326 -8.18 -17.56 3.30
N LEU A 327 -7.10 -16.79 3.45
CA LEU A 327 -6.02 -16.72 2.46
C LEU A 327 -5.05 -17.90 2.64
N PRO A 328 -4.45 -18.41 1.55
CA PRO A 328 -3.43 -19.46 1.65
C PRO A 328 -2.18 -18.97 2.41
N PRO A 329 -1.39 -19.86 3.05
CA PRO A 329 -0.20 -19.44 3.81
C PRO A 329 0.89 -18.77 2.97
N GLN A 330 0.90 -19.02 1.65
CA GLN A 330 1.78 -18.39 0.69
C GLN A 330 0.93 -17.93 -0.51
N PRO A 331 1.08 -16.67 -0.98
CA PRO A 331 0.44 -16.22 -2.20
C PRO A 331 0.88 -17.05 -3.42
N ALA A 332 -0.06 -17.47 -4.25
CA ALA A 332 0.21 -18.19 -5.49
C ALA A 332 0.32 -17.21 -6.68
N PRO A 333 1.17 -17.49 -7.69
CA PRO A 333 1.16 -16.76 -8.95
C PRO A 333 -0.21 -16.84 -9.66
N PRO A 334 -0.58 -15.82 -10.46
CA PRO A 334 -1.79 -15.85 -11.27
C PRO A 334 -1.75 -17.00 -12.30
N PRO A 335 -2.90 -17.51 -12.74
CA PRO A 335 -2.96 -18.52 -13.79
C PRO A 335 -2.40 -17.95 -15.11
N LYS A 336 -1.56 -18.74 -15.79
CA LYS A 336 -1.01 -18.33 -17.09
C LYS A 336 -2.10 -18.28 -18.16
N PRO A 337 -2.07 -17.30 -19.09
CA PRO A 337 -3.08 -17.18 -20.13
C PRO A 337 -3.05 -18.38 -21.09
N VAL A 338 -4.23 -18.81 -21.54
CA VAL A 338 -4.37 -19.95 -22.45
C VAL A 338 -4.21 -19.48 -23.90
N ILE A 339 -3.23 -20.03 -24.63
CA ILE A 339 -3.12 -19.80 -26.07
C ILE A 339 -4.04 -20.78 -26.80
N VAL A 340 -5.14 -20.27 -27.33
CA VAL A 340 -6.14 -21.04 -28.11
C VAL A 340 -5.96 -20.72 -29.58
N ALA A 341 -5.05 -21.44 -30.23
CA ALA A 341 -4.96 -21.43 -31.68
C ALA A 341 -6.31 -21.89 -32.26
N HIS A 342 -6.93 -21.06 -33.10
CA HIS A 342 -8.16 -21.43 -33.81
C HIS A 342 -7.88 -22.57 -34.78
N GLN A 343 -8.22 -23.81 -34.37
CA GLN A 343 -8.48 -24.87 -35.32
C GLN A 343 -9.78 -24.51 -36.04
N VAL A 344 -9.69 -24.23 -37.34
CA VAL A 344 -10.86 -24.01 -38.19
C VAL A 344 -11.72 -25.28 -38.16
N PRO A 345 -12.98 -25.22 -37.69
CA PRO A 345 -13.86 -26.39 -37.66
C PRO A 345 -14.28 -26.75 -39.09
N GLY A 346 -13.63 -27.74 -39.70
CA GLY A 346 -13.96 -28.13 -41.07
C GLY A 346 -12.89 -28.88 -41.85
N GLN A 347 -12.20 -29.84 -41.24
CA GLN A 347 -11.44 -30.86 -41.98
C GLN A 347 -11.29 -32.15 -41.16
N GLU A 348 -12.33 -32.98 -41.18
CA GLU A 348 -12.20 -34.38 -40.77
C GLU A 348 -11.27 -35.12 -41.74
N ALA A 349 -10.19 -35.70 -41.22
CA ALA A 349 -9.34 -36.61 -41.98
C ALA A 349 -9.98 -38.00 -42.03
N PRO A 350 -10.19 -38.62 -43.21
CA PRO A 350 -10.73 -39.97 -43.30
C PRO A 350 -9.71 -41.01 -42.80
N PRO A 351 -10.12 -42.03 -42.03
CA PRO A 351 -9.21 -43.04 -41.51
C PRO A 351 -8.92 -44.12 -42.57
N GLY A 352 -7.70 -44.15 -43.13
CA GLY A 352 -7.31 -45.25 -44.02
C GLY A 352 -5.92 -45.18 -44.66
N ALA A 353 -5.10 -46.20 -44.33
CA ALA A 353 -3.92 -46.64 -45.09
C ALA A 353 -2.65 -45.72 -45.01
N PRO A 354 -1.45 -46.21 -45.42
CA PRO A 354 -0.41 -46.46 -44.42
C PRO A 354 0.88 -45.64 -44.63
N ALA A 355 1.75 -45.68 -43.63
CA ALA A 355 3.04 -45.01 -43.65
C ALA A 355 3.98 -45.51 -44.78
N ALA A 356 4.32 -44.62 -45.71
CA ALA A 356 5.65 -44.57 -46.32
C ALA A 356 5.89 -43.24 -47.09
N GLN A 357 7.17 -42.86 -47.11
CA GLN A 357 7.87 -41.94 -48.05
C GLN A 357 8.07 -40.47 -47.62
N ARG A 358 9.33 -40.04 -47.79
CA ARG A 358 9.84 -38.69 -47.53
C ARG A 358 9.35 -37.72 -48.62
N PRO A 359 8.95 -36.49 -48.29
CA PRO A 359 8.84 -35.42 -49.29
C PRO A 359 10.23 -35.01 -49.79
N GLN A 360 10.36 -34.91 -51.11
CA GLN A 360 11.50 -34.29 -51.79
C GLN A 360 11.38 -32.75 -51.74
N ALA A 361 12.43 -32.09 -52.24
CA ALA A 361 12.61 -30.63 -52.24
C ALA A 361 11.36 -29.81 -52.60
N ALA A 362 11.09 -28.78 -51.79
CA ALA A 362 10.09 -27.76 -52.10
C ALA A 362 10.52 -26.91 -53.30
N GLN A 363 9.60 -26.66 -54.23
CA GLN A 363 9.74 -25.61 -55.24
C GLN A 363 9.50 -24.23 -54.59
N PRO A 364 10.24 -23.17 -54.98
CA PRO A 364 10.10 -21.87 -54.37
C PRO A 364 8.79 -21.16 -54.79
N ARG A 365 8.13 -20.50 -53.83
CA ARG A 365 7.09 -19.50 -54.10
C ARG A 365 7.71 -18.26 -54.76
N PRO A 366 6.93 -17.46 -55.53
CA PRO A 366 7.41 -16.19 -56.07
C PRO A 366 7.82 -15.24 -54.91
N PRO A 367 8.96 -14.53 -55.01
CA PRO A 367 9.39 -13.64 -53.94
C PRO A 367 8.47 -12.42 -53.83
N GLN A 368 8.03 -12.12 -52.61
CA GLN A 368 7.52 -10.81 -52.26
C GLN A 368 8.67 -9.78 -52.36
N GLN A 369 8.36 -8.55 -52.78
CA GLN A 369 9.37 -7.53 -52.98
C GLN A 369 10.03 -7.14 -51.64
N PRO A 370 11.38 -7.10 -51.54
CA PRO A 370 12.06 -6.64 -50.34
C PRO A 370 11.85 -5.12 -50.15
N PRO A 371 11.95 -4.60 -48.91
CA PRO A 371 11.80 -3.18 -48.63
C PRO A 371 12.72 -2.30 -49.47
N ARG A 372 12.24 -1.10 -49.84
CA ARG A 372 12.90 -0.16 -50.77
C ARG A 372 14.39 0.11 -50.45
N ALA A 373 14.76 0.13 -49.17
CA ALA A 373 16.15 0.31 -48.74
C ALA A 373 17.10 -0.84 -49.15
N GLN A 374 16.60 -2.09 -49.20
CA GLN A 374 17.40 -3.23 -49.69
C GLN A 374 17.59 -3.15 -51.21
N GLN A 375 16.55 -2.82 -51.97
CA GLN A 375 16.64 -2.62 -53.43
C GLN A 375 17.64 -1.53 -53.81
N GLU A 376 17.67 -0.41 -53.08
CA GLU A 376 18.65 0.66 -53.30
C GLU A 376 20.08 0.18 -53.01
N SER A 377 20.31 -0.61 -51.95
CA SER A 377 21.62 -1.17 -51.63
C SER A 377 22.13 -2.16 -52.70
N GLU A 378 21.26 -3.06 -53.19
CA GLU A 378 21.60 -4.02 -54.25
C GLU A 378 21.89 -3.31 -55.58
N GLN A 379 21.09 -2.29 -55.93
CA GLN A 379 21.29 -1.52 -57.16
C GLN A 379 22.57 -0.68 -57.11
N GLN A 380 22.94 -0.15 -55.93
CA GLN A 380 24.21 0.55 -55.71
C GLN A 380 25.40 -0.41 -55.80
N GLN A 381 25.26 -1.63 -55.28
CA GLN A 381 26.29 -2.68 -55.34
C GLN A 381 26.48 -3.22 -56.77
N GLN A 382 25.40 -3.41 -57.54
CA GLN A 382 25.46 -3.75 -58.97
C GLN A 382 26.11 -2.63 -59.80
N ARG A 383 25.80 -1.35 -59.51
CA ARG A 383 26.44 -0.21 -60.17
C ARG A 383 27.95 -0.15 -59.88
N ALA A 384 28.36 -0.45 -58.65
CA ALA A 384 29.78 -0.58 -58.28
C ALA A 384 30.48 -1.73 -59.02
N GLN A 385 29.82 -2.88 -59.17
CA GLN A 385 30.34 -4.02 -59.95
C GLN A 385 30.49 -3.69 -61.44
N GLN A 386 29.52 -2.99 -62.04
CA GLN A 386 29.60 -2.52 -63.43
C GLN A 386 30.75 -1.52 -63.65
N LEU A 387 30.95 -0.58 -62.72
CA LEU A 387 32.08 0.36 -62.76
C LEU A 387 33.44 -0.37 -62.70
N ASN A 388 33.56 -1.38 -61.84
CA ASN A 388 34.78 -2.18 -61.74
C ASN A 388 35.03 -3.02 -63.01
N ALA A 389 33.98 -3.60 -63.61
CA ALA A 389 34.07 -4.30 -64.90
C ALA A 389 34.50 -3.37 -66.05
N GLN A 390 33.93 -2.15 -66.12
CA GLN A 390 34.33 -1.15 -67.13
C GLN A 390 35.78 -0.69 -66.95
N GLN A 391 36.27 -0.52 -65.70
CA GLN A 391 37.67 -0.20 -65.43
C GLN A 391 38.61 -1.34 -65.85
N GLN A 392 38.24 -2.60 -65.63
CA GLN A 392 39.02 -3.76 -66.10
C GLN A 392 39.06 -3.86 -67.62
N GLU A 393 37.96 -3.55 -68.32
CA GLU A 393 37.96 -3.53 -69.78
C GLU A 393 38.77 -2.35 -70.35
N ALA A 394 38.70 -1.17 -69.74
CA ALA A 394 39.54 -0.03 -70.10
C ALA A 394 41.04 -0.33 -69.91
N ALA A 395 41.42 -0.99 -68.81
CA ALA A 395 42.79 -1.44 -68.57
C ALA A 395 43.25 -2.48 -69.61
N ARG A 396 42.38 -3.41 -70.03
CA ARG A 396 42.67 -4.35 -71.12
C ARG A 396 42.90 -3.63 -72.45
N ARG A 397 42.05 -2.66 -72.81
CA ARG A 397 42.19 -1.87 -74.04
C ARG A 397 43.48 -1.04 -74.04
N GLN A 398 43.89 -0.47 -72.89
CA GLN A 398 45.20 0.18 -72.76
C GLN A 398 46.37 -0.80 -72.94
N ALA A 399 46.28 -2.02 -72.39
CA ALA A 399 47.30 -3.04 -72.58
C ALA A 399 47.41 -3.53 -74.05
N GLU A 400 46.30 -3.60 -74.78
CA GLU A 400 46.31 -3.89 -76.22
C GLU A 400 46.88 -2.74 -77.06
N GLN A 401 46.54 -1.48 -76.74
CA GLN A 401 47.14 -0.31 -77.40
C GLN A 401 48.67 -0.24 -77.16
N GLN A 402 49.14 -0.55 -75.96
CA GLN A 402 50.57 -0.65 -75.66
C GLN A 402 51.25 -1.80 -76.43
N ARG A 403 50.55 -2.91 -76.71
CA ARG A 403 51.07 -3.99 -77.57
C ARG A 403 51.13 -3.58 -79.05
N GLN A 404 50.18 -2.79 -79.54
CA GLN A 404 50.21 -2.27 -80.92
C GLN A 404 51.29 -1.21 -81.12
N ALA A 405 51.64 -0.44 -80.09
CA ALA A 405 52.72 0.55 -80.11
C ALA A 405 54.15 -0.05 -80.13
N ALA A 406 54.29 -1.39 -80.03
CA ALA A 406 55.58 -2.08 -79.96
C ALA A 406 55.98 -2.82 -81.26
N GLN A 407 55.51 -2.36 -82.42
CA GLN A 407 55.99 -2.86 -83.73
C GLN A 407 57.26 -2.10 -84.16
N PRO A 408 58.33 -2.79 -84.59
CA PRO A 408 59.52 -2.13 -85.11
C PRO A 408 59.27 -1.48 -86.49
N PRO A 409 59.98 -0.39 -86.84
CA PRO A 409 59.66 0.45 -87.99
C PRO A 409 60.05 -0.16 -89.36
N PRO A 410 59.46 0.33 -90.47
CA PRO A 410 59.70 -0.20 -91.81
C PRO A 410 61.03 0.30 -92.42
N ALA A 411 61.69 -0.55 -93.19
CA ALA A 411 62.78 -0.15 -94.10
C ALA A 411 62.23 0.14 -95.50
N VAL A 412 62.64 1.27 -96.10
CA VAL A 412 61.97 1.86 -97.27
C VAL A 412 62.99 2.26 -98.36
N GLN A 413 62.83 1.64 -99.54
CA GLN A 413 63.14 2.12 -100.91
C GLN A 413 64.62 2.35 -101.34
N ASN A 414 65.15 1.69 -102.40
CA ASN A 414 64.96 1.84 -103.88
C ASN A 414 66.19 2.61 -104.48
N PRO A 415 66.44 2.79 -105.82
CA PRO A 415 65.71 2.35 -107.02
C PRO A 415 66.56 1.73 -108.18
N GLU A 416 65.90 1.21 -109.23
CA GLU A 416 65.94 1.67 -110.65
C GLU A 416 65.38 0.63 -111.67
N GLN A 417 65.04 1.07 -112.89
CA GLN A 417 64.14 0.44 -113.89
C GLN A 417 64.91 -0.06 -115.16
N PRO A 418 64.33 -0.38 -116.35
CA PRO A 418 62.97 -0.87 -116.74
C PRO A 418 62.94 -2.09 -117.72
N LYS A 419 61.69 -2.57 -117.97
CA LYS A 419 61.11 -3.35 -119.11
C LYS A 419 61.89 -3.51 -120.45
N ALA A 420 61.73 -4.69 -121.08
CA ALA A 420 61.42 -4.86 -122.53
C ALA A 420 60.84 -6.28 -122.85
N MET A 421 60.33 -6.51 -124.07
CA MET A 421 59.50 -7.67 -124.47
C MET A 421 60.24 -8.75 -125.30
N GLN A 422 59.66 -9.96 -125.33
CA GLN A 422 59.64 -11.08 -126.33
C GLN A 422 60.37 -10.94 -127.72
N PRO A 423 60.54 -12.04 -128.52
CA PRO A 423 60.67 -13.49 -128.21
C PRO A 423 61.74 -14.25 -129.08
N GLY A 424 61.95 -15.56 -128.84
CA GLY A 424 62.16 -16.55 -129.93
C GLY A 424 63.53 -17.26 -130.15
N ALA A 425 63.59 -18.54 -129.73
CA ALA A 425 64.27 -19.66 -130.44
C ALA A 425 65.84 -19.67 -130.55
N PRO A 426 66.52 -20.72 -131.10
CA PRO A 426 67.71 -21.36 -130.44
C PRO A 426 68.95 -21.52 -131.41
N PRO A 427 69.89 -22.48 -131.26
CA PRO A 427 70.65 -23.06 -130.13
C PRO A 427 72.21 -22.97 -130.32
N GLN A 428 72.99 -23.74 -129.53
CA GLN A 428 74.42 -24.13 -129.76
C GLN A 428 75.51 -23.05 -129.43
N THR A 429 76.77 -23.33 -129.07
CA THR A 429 77.49 -24.60 -128.75
C THR A 429 78.61 -24.38 -127.72
N GLY A 430 79.07 -25.49 -127.12
CA GLY A 430 80.11 -25.60 -126.09
C GLY A 430 81.52 -25.13 -126.44
N ALA A 431 82.09 -24.34 -125.53
CA ALA A 431 83.54 -24.09 -125.39
C ALA A 431 83.93 -23.48 -124.00
N ARG A 432 83.17 -23.73 -122.91
CA ARG A 432 83.33 -22.96 -121.64
C ARG A 432 83.26 -23.75 -120.33
N GLN A 433 83.41 -25.08 -120.36
CA GLN A 433 83.22 -25.92 -119.16
C GLN A 433 84.32 -25.78 -118.10
N GLU A 434 85.60 -25.60 -118.47
CA GLU A 434 86.69 -25.49 -117.48
C GLU A 434 86.71 -24.14 -116.74
N ALA A 435 86.37 -23.04 -117.41
CA ALA A 435 86.25 -21.73 -116.77
C ALA A 435 85.06 -21.68 -115.78
N ALA A 436 83.94 -22.33 -116.13
CA ALA A 436 82.76 -22.40 -115.28
C ALA A 436 83.01 -23.23 -114.00
N GLN A 437 83.82 -24.30 -114.07
CA GLN A 437 84.12 -25.14 -112.90
C GLN A 437 84.93 -24.40 -111.82
N LYS A 438 86.00 -23.68 -112.20
CA LYS A 438 86.79 -22.89 -111.23
C LYS A 438 85.99 -21.75 -110.60
N GLN A 439 85.13 -21.09 -111.39
CA GLN A 439 84.28 -20.01 -110.89
C GLN A 439 83.19 -20.54 -109.93
N ALA A 440 82.59 -21.70 -110.22
CA ALA A 440 81.63 -22.35 -109.34
C ALA A 440 82.28 -22.86 -108.02
N GLU A 441 83.56 -23.25 -108.05
CA GLU A 441 84.27 -23.68 -106.85
C GLU A 441 84.66 -22.50 -105.94
N GLN A 442 85.09 -21.36 -106.51
CA GLN A 442 85.28 -20.12 -105.75
C GLN A 442 83.96 -19.59 -105.18
N GLN A 443 82.84 -19.68 -105.91
CA GLN A 443 81.52 -19.33 -105.37
C GLN A 443 81.13 -20.21 -104.18
N ARG A 444 81.31 -21.54 -104.26
CA ARG A 444 81.03 -22.44 -103.13
C ARG A 444 81.88 -22.15 -101.90
N GLN A 445 83.16 -21.79 -102.07
CA GLN A 445 84.01 -21.38 -100.94
C GLN A 445 83.56 -20.04 -100.34
N ALA A 446 83.19 -19.06 -101.17
CA ALA A 446 82.64 -17.79 -100.70
C ALA A 446 81.30 -17.97 -99.95
N GLU A 447 80.39 -18.80 -100.48
CA GLU A 447 79.12 -19.15 -99.83
C GLU A 447 79.33 -19.88 -98.50
N GLN A 448 80.30 -20.80 -98.41
CA GLN A 448 80.65 -21.44 -97.14
C GLN A 448 81.17 -20.44 -96.11
N GLN A 449 82.08 -19.53 -96.49
CA GLN A 449 82.58 -18.47 -95.61
C GLN A 449 81.45 -17.53 -95.16
N GLN A 450 80.54 -17.14 -96.06
CA GLN A 450 79.37 -16.32 -95.73
C GLN A 450 78.44 -17.04 -94.75
N ALA A 451 78.15 -18.33 -94.99
CA ALA A 451 77.29 -19.13 -94.12
C ALA A 451 77.91 -19.38 -92.73
N GLU A 452 79.23 -19.52 -92.65
CA GLU A 452 79.95 -19.63 -91.38
C GLU A 452 79.94 -18.31 -90.61
N GLN A 453 80.20 -17.19 -91.30
CA GLN A 453 80.11 -15.84 -90.71
C GLN A 453 78.68 -15.53 -90.23
N GLN A 454 77.64 -15.95 -90.96
CA GLN A 454 76.24 -15.85 -90.53
C GLN A 454 75.96 -16.68 -89.27
N ARG A 455 76.48 -17.92 -89.17
CA ARG A 455 76.35 -18.73 -87.94
C ARG A 455 77.05 -18.08 -86.76
N GLN A 456 78.24 -17.52 -86.95
CA GLN A 456 78.95 -16.80 -85.89
C GLN A 456 78.18 -15.55 -85.42
N GLN A 457 77.59 -14.79 -86.35
CA GLN A 457 76.72 -13.64 -86.00
C GLN A 457 75.44 -14.08 -85.27
N GLN A 458 74.79 -15.16 -85.69
CA GLN A 458 73.62 -15.71 -85.01
C GLN A 458 73.97 -16.23 -83.60
N ALA A 459 75.11 -16.90 -83.44
CA ALA A 459 75.61 -17.34 -82.14
C ALA A 459 75.90 -16.14 -81.21
N ALA A 460 76.56 -15.10 -81.71
CA ALA A 460 76.82 -13.88 -80.96
C ALA A 460 75.54 -13.10 -80.60
N ALA A 461 74.54 -13.07 -81.48
CA ALA A 461 73.24 -12.47 -81.19
C ALA A 461 72.51 -13.25 -80.07
N LYS A 462 72.47 -14.59 -80.16
CA LYS A 462 71.85 -15.46 -79.16
C LYS A 462 72.55 -15.37 -77.79
N GLN A 463 73.88 -15.21 -77.78
CA GLN A 463 74.65 -14.97 -76.56
C GLN A 463 74.27 -13.64 -75.89
N ARG A 464 74.16 -12.55 -76.67
CA ARG A 464 73.72 -11.24 -76.17
C ARG A 464 72.29 -11.27 -75.63
N GLU A 465 71.40 -12.03 -76.26
CA GLU A 465 70.03 -12.24 -75.78
C GLU A 465 70.02 -12.96 -74.43
N LEU A 466 70.82 -14.01 -74.28
CA LEU A 466 70.95 -14.76 -73.02
C LEU A 466 71.48 -13.87 -71.89
N GLU A 467 72.51 -13.05 -72.16
CA GLU A 467 73.08 -12.09 -71.21
C GLU A 467 72.09 -10.98 -70.83
N ALA A 468 71.28 -10.51 -71.77
CA ALA A 468 70.21 -9.55 -71.50
C ALA A 468 69.12 -10.16 -70.60
N GLN A 469 68.70 -11.40 -70.87
CA GLN A 469 67.75 -12.14 -70.03
C GLN A 469 68.31 -12.38 -68.62
N GLN A 470 69.58 -12.77 -68.47
CA GLN A 470 70.23 -12.92 -67.16
C GLN A 470 70.27 -11.60 -66.38
N LYS A 471 70.67 -10.49 -67.01
CA LYS A 471 70.65 -9.17 -66.37
C LYS A 471 69.24 -8.76 -65.95
N GLN A 472 68.22 -9.02 -66.77
CA GLN A 472 66.83 -8.73 -66.43
C GLN A 472 66.33 -9.56 -65.23
N GLN A 473 66.69 -10.85 -65.17
CA GLN A 473 66.39 -11.71 -64.02
C GLN A 473 67.11 -11.23 -62.75
N GLN A 474 68.37 -10.79 -62.86
CA GLN A 474 69.15 -10.29 -61.72
C GLN A 474 68.56 -8.98 -61.15
N VAL A 475 68.17 -8.04 -62.02
CA VAL A 475 67.49 -6.80 -61.62
C VAL A 475 66.15 -7.11 -60.94
N LYS A 476 65.35 -8.03 -61.49
CA LYS A 476 64.09 -8.46 -60.89
C LYS A 476 64.30 -9.06 -59.49
N ALA A 477 65.28 -9.96 -59.34
CA ALA A 477 65.61 -10.56 -58.05
C ALA A 477 66.07 -9.53 -57.01
N GLN A 478 66.83 -8.50 -57.42
CA GLN A 478 67.23 -7.39 -56.55
C GLN A 478 66.02 -6.53 -56.12
N GLN A 479 65.08 -6.23 -57.03
CA GLN A 479 63.85 -5.51 -56.70
C GLN A 479 62.97 -6.29 -55.70
N GLU A 480 62.77 -7.59 -55.92
CA GLU A 480 62.01 -8.46 -55.00
C GLU A 480 62.71 -8.62 -53.64
N ALA A 481 64.05 -8.54 -53.58
CA ALA A 481 64.80 -8.54 -52.32
C ALA A 481 64.63 -7.21 -51.56
N ALA A 482 64.71 -6.08 -52.26
CA ALA A 482 64.50 -4.74 -51.69
C ALA A 482 63.07 -4.56 -51.16
N GLN A 483 62.05 -5.02 -51.89
CA GLN A 483 60.66 -5.02 -51.42
C GLN A 483 60.49 -5.83 -50.13
N ARG A 484 61.01 -7.07 -50.08
CA ARG A 484 60.95 -7.91 -48.87
C ARG A 484 61.65 -7.27 -47.66
N GLN A 485 62.75 -6.55 -47.87
CA GLN A 485 63.40 -5.79 -46.79
C GLN A 485 62.55 -4.61 -46.30
N ALA A 486 61.93 -3.85 -47.21
CA ALA A 486 61.04 -2.75 -46.85
C ALA A 486 59.80 -3.23 -46.09
N GLU A 487 59.19 -4.34 -46.52
CA GLU A 487 58.06 -4.98 -45.83
C GLU A 487 58.45 -5.46 -44.42
N GLN A 488 59.62 -6.09 -44.27
CA GLN A 488 60.12 -6.51 -42.95
C GLN A 488 60.39 -5.31 -42.02
N GLN A 489 60.93 -4.20 -42.55
CA GLN A 489 61.13 -2.98 -41.76
C GLN A 489 59.78 -2.38 -41.31
N ARG A 490 58.80 -2.31 -42.21
CA ARG A 490 57.45 -1.83 -41.89
C ARG A 490 56.77 -2.72 -40.83
N ALA A 491 56.83 -4.05 -40.98
CA ALA A 491 56.27 -4.98 -40.01
C ALA A 491 56.91 -4.84 -38.61
N ARG A 492 58.23 -4.59 -38.54
CA ARG A 492 58.93 -4.29 -37.28
C ARG A 492 58.48 -2.96 -36.64
N GLN A 493 58.27 -1.92 -37.44
CA GLN A 493 57.76 -0.63 -36.96
C GLN A 493 56.33 -0.77 -36.42
N GLU A 494 55.44 -1.46 -37.15
CA GLU A 494 54.07 -1.72 -36.71
C GLU A 494 54.02 -2.58 -35.43
N ALA A 495 54.90 -3.59 -35.30
CA ALA A 495 55.03 -4.37 -34.07
C ALA A 495 55.51 -3.52 -32.88
N ALA A 496 56.51 -2.66 -33.07
CA ALA A 496 57.02 -1.76 -32.04
C ALA A 496 55.95 -0.73 -31.60
N GLN A 497 55.18 -0.18 -32.53
CA GLN A 497 54.06 0.73 -32.23
C GLN A 497 52.96 0.02 -31.42
N ARG A 498 52.58 -1.21 -31.79
CA ARG A 498 51.60 -2.01 -31.02
C ARG A 498 52.09 -2.28 -29.60
N GLN A 499 53.37 -2.62 -29.43
CA GLN A 499 53.96 -2.85 -28.11
C GLN A 499 53.96 -1.57 -27.25
N ALA A 500 54.30 -0.42 -27.84
CA ALA A 500 54.24 0.87 -27.14
C ALA A 500 52.80 1.25 -26.73
N GLN A 501 51.81 1.04 -27.61
CA GLN A 501 50.39 1.25 -27.28
C GLN A 501 49.91 0.32 -26.16
N GLN A 502 50.30 -0.95 -26.17
CA GLN A 502 49.98 -1.90 -25.10
C GLN A 502 50.57 -1.48 -23.76
N GLN A 503 51.83 -0.99 -23.74
CA GLN A 503 52.45 -0.46 -22.52
C GLN A 503 51.74 0.79 -21.99
N GLN A 504 51.35 1.73 -22.87
CA GLN A 504 50.58 2.91 -22.47
C GLN A 504 49.20 2.54 -21.93
N ALA A 505 48.49 1.60 -22.57
CA ALA A 505 47.20 1.10 -22.10
C ALA A 505 47.30 0.41 -20.73
N ALA A 506 48.34 -0.42 -20.51
CA ALA A 506 48.61 -1.05 -19.23
C ALA A 506 48.91 -0.03 -18.12
N GLN A 507 49.71 1.01 -18.41
CA GLN A 507 49.98 2.09 -17.45
C GLN A 507 48.74 2.94 -17.13
N ALA A 508 47.88 3.20 -18.12
CA ALA A 508 46.60 3.87 -17.91
C ALA A 508 45.68 3.04 -17.01
N ALA A 509 45.51 1.75 -17.31
CA ALA A 509 44.71 0.83 -16.50
C ALA A 509 45.21 0.75 -15.04
N ALA A 510 46.54 0.65 -14.83
CA ALA A 510 47.13 0.64 -13.50
C ALA A 510 46.87 1.93 -12.72
N ARG A 511 46.92 3.11 -13.38
CA ARG A 511 46.56 4.40 -12.75
C ARG A 511 45.09 4.45 -12.35
N THR A 512 44.18 4.01 -13.22
CA THR A 512 42.74 3.95 -12.92
C THR A 512 42.44 3.01 -11.75
N GLN A 513 43.08 1.83 -11.69
CA GLN A 513 42.96 0.90 -10.56
C GLN A 513 43.48 1.51 -9.24
N ALA A 514 44.64 2.19 -9.26
CA ALA A 514 45.17 2.87 -8.09
C ALA A 514 44.26 4.01 -7.59
N GLN A 515 43.67 4.79 -8.51
CA GLN A 515 42.69 5.84 -8.19
C GLN A 515 41.40 5.25 -7.59
N ALA A 516 40.88 4.15 -8.16
CA ALA A 516 39.70 3.46 -7.63
C ALA A 516 39.95 2.91 -6.22
N ALA A 517 41.11 2.28 -5.97
CA ALA A 517 41.48 1.79 -4.64
C ALA A 517 41.60 2.94 -3.60
N ALA A 518 42.20 4.06 -3.98
CA ALA A 518 42.29 5.25 -3.11
C ALA A 518 40.91 5.85 -2.80
N ALA A 519 40.00 5.91 -3.78
CA ALA A 519 38.62 6.36 -3.58
C ALA A 519 37.84 5.43 -2.63
N GLN A 520 37.94 4.11 -2.82
CA GLN A 520 37.34 3.12 -1.91
C GLN A 520 37.87 3.25 -0.48
N GLN A 521 39.17 3.50 -0.30
CA GLN A 521 39.77 3.70 1.02
C GLN A 521 39.27 4.98 1.70
N GLN A 522 39.13 6.09 0.95
CA GLN A 522 38.52 7.31 1.48
C GLN A 522 37.04 7.13 1.84
N GLU A 523 36.29 6.39 1.03
CA GLU A 523 34.89 6.11 1.33
C GLU A 523 34.72 5.24 2.58
N ALA A 524 35.56 4.20 2.73
CA ALA A 524 35.60 3.37 3.94
C ALA A 524 35.92 4.19 5.20
N GLN A 525 36.85 5.14 5.11
CA GLN A 525 37.15 6.08 6.21
C GLN A 525 35.96 6.99 6.54
N ARG A 526 35.26 7.53 5.54
CA ARG A 526 34.05 8.34 5.74
C ARG A 526 32.91 7.54 6.37
N ARG A 527 32.70 6.29 5.93
CA ARG A 527 31.71 5.37 6.51
C ARG A 527 32.02 5.08 7.99
N ALA A 528 33.28 4.76 8.32
CA ALA A 528 33.72 4.54 9.70
C ALA A 528 33.56 5.78 10.60
N GLN A 529 33.82 6.98 10.07
CA GLN A 529 33.59 8.24 10.80
C GLN A 529 32.09 8.51 11.02
N ALA A 530 31.24 8.26 10.03
CA ALA A 530 29.78 8.39 10.15
C ALA A 530 29.21 7.41 11.17
N GLU A 531 29.65 6.15 11.17
CA GLU A 531 29.27 5.16 12.18
C GLU A 531 29.71 5.58 13.60
N ALA A 532 30.92 6.11 13.75
CA ALA A 532 31.40 6.60 15.05
C ALA A 532 30.56 7.77 15.56
N ALA A 533 30.22 8.73 14.69
CA ALA A 533 29.34 9.85 15.03
C ALA A 533 27.92 9.37 15.40
N GLN A 534 27.36 8.41 14.65
CA GLN A 534 26.04 7.84 14.94
C GLN A 534 26.03 7.11 16.30
N ARG A 535 27.09 6.35 16.64
CA ARG A 535 27.23 5.71 17.96
C ARG A 535 27.29 6.72 19.09
N GLN A 536 27.97 7.86 18.90
CA GLN A 536 28.00 8.95 19.88
C GLN A 536 26.62 9.60 20.04
N GLN A 537 25.92 9.89 18.93
CA GLN A 537 24.57 10.46 18.97
C GLN A 537 23.58 9.54 19.70
N GLN A 538 23.61 8.23 19.42
CA GLN A 538 22.79 7.25 20.12
C GLN A 538 23.15 7.13 21.61
N ALA A 539 24.43 7.28 21.99
CA ALA A 539 24.84 7.30 23.39
C ALA A 539 24.30 8.54 24.11
N ALA A 540 24.37 9.71 23.48
CA ALA A 540 23.80 10.95 24.02
C ALA A 540 22.27 10.88 24.14
N GLN A 541 21.57 10.32 23.15
CA GLN A 541 20.12 10.08 23.22
C GLN A 541 19.74 9.19 24.40
N ARG A 542 20.42 8.04 24.58
CA ARG A 542 20.18 7.16 25.74
C ARG A 542 20.43 7.85 27.08
N GLN A 543 21.44 8.73 27.16
CA GLN A 543 21.69 9.52 28.38
C GLN A 543 20.57 10.54 28.64
N ALA A 544 20.08 11.22 27.60
CA ALA A 544 18.95 12.16 27.72
C ALA A 544 17.64 11.45 28.12
N GLU A 545 17.36 10.28 27.53
CA GLU A 545 16.23 9.43 27.91
C GLU A 545 16.32 8.95 29.36
N GLN A 546 17.50 8.51 29.81
CA GLN A 546 17.73 8.13 31.21
C GLN A 546 17.53 9.30 32.18
N GLN A 547 18.03 10.50 31.85
CA GLN A 547 17.80 11.71 32.65
C GLN A 547 16.31 12.08 32.71
N ARG A 548 15.60 12.02 31.58
CA ARG A 548 14.16 12.28 31.53
C ARG A 548 13.38 11.25 32.35
N ALA A 549 13.71 9.96 32.24
CA ALA A 549 13.07 8.90 33.03
C ALA A 549 13.31 9.07 34.54
N GLN A 550 14.51 9.51 34.95
CA GLN A 550 14.81 9.87 36.34
C GLN A 550 13.99 11.07 36.82
N GLN A 551 13.85 12.12 36.00
CA GLN A 551 13.00 13.28 36.32
C GLN A 551 11.52 12.89 36.45
N GLU A 552 10.98 12.10 35.52
CA GLU A 552 9.61 11.60 35.60
C GLU A 552 9.38 10.70 36.82
N ALA A 553 10.36 9.87 37.19
CA ALA A 553 10.30 9.05 38.41
C ALA A 553 10.30 9.93 39.69
N ALA A 554 11.15 10.96 39.75
CA ALA A 554 11.19 11.90 40.87
C ALA A 554 9.89 12.71 40.99
N GLN A 555 9.32 13.17 39.87
CA GLN A 555 8.01 13.85 39.84
C GLN A 555 6.88 12.93 40.34
N ARG A 556 6.86 11.65 39.91
CA ARG A 556 5.88 10.67 40.41
C ARG A 556 6.02 10.44 41.91
N GLN A 557 7.24 10.34 42.44
CA GLN A 557 7.47 10.22 43.88
C GLN A 557 7.01 11.47 44.65
N ALA A 558 7.29 12.68 44.14
CA ALA A 558 6.82 13.92 44.75
C ALA A 558 5.27 14.00 44.78
N ALA A 559 4.61 13.67 43.66
CA ALA A 559 3.15 13.63 43.58
C ALA A 559 2.53 12.59 44.53
N GLN A 560 3.16 11.41 44.68
CA GLN A 560 2.74 10.40 45.65
C GLN A 560 2.87 10.90 47.10
N GLN A 561 3.98 11.56 47.46
CA GLN A 561 4.16 12.16 48.78
C GLN A 561 3.13 13.26 49.06
N GLU A 562 2.81 14.10 48.07
CA GLU A 562 1.79 15.13 48.22
C GLU A 562 0.39 14.52 48.40
N ALA A 563 0.03 13.51 47.60
CA ALA A 563 -1.22 12.78 47.75
C ALA A 563 -1.36 12.12 49.14
N GLN A 564 -0.27 11.54 49.67
CA GLN A 564 -0.24 11.01 51.04
C GLN A 564 -0.46 12.10 52.09
N ARG A 565 0.19 13.27 51.96
CA ARG A 565 -0.02 14.41 52.87
C ARG A 565 -1.46 14.93 52.83
N ARG A 566 -2.06 15.04 51.64
CA ARG A 566 -3.48 15.43 51.46
C ARG A 566 -4.41 14.42 52.14
N ALA A 567 -4.21 13.12 51.90
CA ALA A 567 -4.99 12.06 52.54
C ALA A 567 -4.86 12.05 54.08
N GLN A 568 -3.67 12.30 54.62
CA GLN A 568 -3.45 12.44 56.06
C GLN A 568 -4.17 13.68 56.64
N ALA A 569 -4.14 14.81 55.95
CA ALA A 569 -4.84 16.02 56.36
C ALA A 569 -6.37 15.82 56.36
N GLU A 570 -6.93 15.18 55.32
CA GLU A 570 -8.35 14.82 55.26
C GLU A 570 -8.73 13.83 56.39
N ALA A 571 -7.90 12.84 56.68
CA ALA A 571 -8.14 11.90 57.77
C ALA A 571 -8.17 12.60 59.14
N ALA A 572 -7.22 13.51 59.39
CA ALA A 572 -7.19 14.33 60.60
C ALA A 572 -8.42 15.24 60.72
N GLN A 573 -8.86 15.87 59.61
CA GLN A 573 -10.07 16.68 59.59
C GLN A 573 -11.34 15.84 59.89
N ARG A 574 -11.45 14.63 59.33
CA ARG A 574 -12.56 13.71 59.63
C ARG A 574 -12.57 13.28 61.10
N GLN A 575 -11.40 13.03 61.69
CA GLN A 575 -11.28 12.73 63.12
C GLN A 575 -11.71 13.93 63.99
N GLN A 576 -11.27 15.14 63.66
CA GLN A 576 -11.66 16.36 64.37
C GLN A 576 -13.19 16.59 64.31
N GLN A 577 -13.80 16.42 63.14
CA GLN A 577 -15.26 16.51 62.98
C GLN A 577 -16.00 15.41 63.75
N ALA A 578 -15.46 14.19 63.82
CA ALA A 578 -16.05 13.11 64.61
C ALA A 578 -15.99 13.42 66.12
N ALA A 579 -14.86 13.93 66.62
CA ALA A 579 -14.71 14.36 68.00
C ALA A 579 -15.63 15.54 68.35
N GLN A 580 -15.80 16.52 67.45
CA GLN A 580 -16.77 17.60 67.61
C GLN A 580 -18.20 17.08 67.75
N ARG A 581 -18.65 16.20 66.84
CA ARG A 581 -19.99 15.58 66.94
C ARG A 581 -20.18 14.78 68.23
N GLN A 582 -19.15 14.06 68.69
CA GLN A 582 -19.20 13.35 69.98
C GLN A 582 -19.33 14.31 71.17
N ALA A 583 -18.57 15.43 71.17
CA ALA A 583 -18.68 16.44 72.22
C ALA A 583 -20.04 17.16 72.21
N GLU A 584 -20.62 17.43 71.04
CA GLU A 584 -21.98 17.96 70.90
C GLU A 584 -23.04 16.97 71.43
N GLN A 585 -22.93 15.68 71.08
CA GLN A 585 -23.81 14.63 71.61
C GLN A 585 -23.71 14.51 73.13
N GLN A 586 -22.50 14.55 73.70
CA GLN A 586 -22.31 14.54 75.16
C GLN A 586 -22.93 15.78 75.83
N ARG A 587 -22.77 16.97 75.25
CA ARG A 587 -23.41 18.20 75.74
C ARG A 587 -24.93 18.11 75.68
N ALA A 588 -25.49 17.57 74.58
CA ALA A 588 -26.94 17.38 74.45
C ALA A 588 -27.48 16.38 75.51
N GLN A 589 -26.78 15.27 75.74
CA GLN A 589 -27.12 14.30 76.79
C GLN A 589 -27.04 14.92 78.19
N GLN A 590 -26.01 15.72 78.49
CA GLN A 590 -25.89 16.44 79.76
C GLN A 590 -27.02 17.46 79.94
N GLN A 591 -27.39 18.20 78.90
CA GLN A 591 -28.53 19.13 78.94
C GLN A 591 -29.86 18.39 79.13
N GLU A 592 -30.05 17.23 78.52
CA GLU A 592 -31.26 16.42 78.74
C GLU A 592 -31.31 15.84 80.15
N ALA A 593 -30.19 15.32 80.66
CA ALA A 593 -30.08 14.85 82.04
C ALA A 593 -30.39 15.95 83.06
N ALA A 594 -29.80 17.15 82.89
CA ALA A 594 -30.08 18.31 83.73
C ALA A 594 -31.55 18.77 83.63
N ARG A 595 -32.17 18.70 82.45
CA ARG A 595 -33.62 18.96 82.29
C ARG A 595 -34.49 17.94 83.02
N ARG A 596 -34.15 16.65 82.93
CA ARG A 596 -34.85 15.57 83.66
C ARG A 596 -34.70 15.74 85.17
N GLU A 597 -33.51 16.08 85.65
CA GLU A 597 -33.27 16.36 87.07
C GLU A 597 -34.05 17.58 87.55
N ALA A 598 -34.03 18.70 86.81
CA ALA A 598 -34.82 19.89 87.13
C ALA A 598 -36.34 19.58 87.15
N GLN A 599 -36.84 18.76 86.22
CA GLN A 599 -38.23 18.29 86.22
C GLN A 599 -38.54 17.41 87.44
N GLN A 600 -37.64 16.52 87.84
CA GLN A 600 -37.79 15.71 89.06
C GLN A 600 -37.80 16.58 90.32
N GLN A 601 -36.89 17.56 90.43
CA GLN A 601 -36.86 18.52 91.53
C GLN A 601 -38.16 19.36 91.58
N GLN A 602 -38.65 19.84 90.43
CA GLN A 602 -39.92 20.59 90.35
C GLN A 602 -41.12 19.70 90.73
N ALA A 603 -41.15 18.44 90.29
CA ALA A 603 -42.19 17.49 90.68
C ALA A 603 -42.16 17.15 92.18
N ALA A 604 -40.96 17.00 92.76
CA ALA A 604 -40.76 16.78 94.19
C ALA A 604 -41.21 18.00 95.02
N GLN A 605 -40.86 19.22 94.58
CA GLN A 605 -41.35 20.46 95.21
C GLN A 605 -42.88 20.57 95.13
N ALA A 606 -43.49 20.27 93.98
CA ALA A 606 -44.94 20.26 93.83
C ALA A 606 -45.62 19.20 94.71
N ALA A 607 -45.01 18.02 94.87
CA ALA A 607 -45.49 16.97 95.77
C ALA A 607 -45.40 17.41 97.25
N ALA A 608 -44.27 18.00 97.65
CA ALA A 608 -44.08 18.54 99.00
C ALA A 608 -45.07 19.69 99.30
N GLN A 609 -45.33 20.58 98.34
CA GLN A 609 -46.36 21.63 98.48
C GLN A 609 -47.77 21.03 98.66
N ARG A 610 -48.13 20.00 97.87
CA ARG A 610 -49.42 19.28 98.04
C ARG A 610 -49.52 18.61 99.41
N GLN A 611 -48.44 17.99 99.89
CA GLN A 611 -48.40 17.39 101.24
C GLN A 611 -48.53 18.45 102.33
N ALA A 612 -47.85 19.59 102.22
CA ALA A 612 -47.98 20.71 103.16
C ALA A 612 -49.39 21.31 103.17
N GLN A 613 -50.02 21.46 102.00
CA GLN A 613 -51.41 21.90 101.87
C GLN A 613 -52.38 20.90 102.50
N ALA A 614 -52.18 19.59 102.27
CA ALA A 614 -53.00 18.54 102.89
C ALA A 614 -52.84 18.52 104.41
N ALA A 615 -51.61 18.66 104.93
CA ALA A 615 -51.36 18.75 106.37
C ALA A 615 -51.97 20.01 106.99
N ALA A 616 -51.90 21.16 106.31
CA ALA A 616 -52.55 22.39 106.75
C ALA A 616 -54.08 22.26 106.76
N ALA A 617 -54.68 21.61 105.75
CA ALA A 617 -56.11 21.30 105.72
C ALA A 617 -56.53 20.36 106.86
N GLN A 618 -55.74 19.32 107.15
CA GLN A 618 -55.95 18.43 108.29
C GLN A 618 -55.84 19.18 109.63
N GLN A 619 -54.89 20.10 109.78
CA GLN A 619 -54.77 20.96 110.97
C GLN A 619 -55.99 21.89 111.12
N GLN A 620 -56.46 22.51 110.04
CA GLN A 620 -57.68 23.33 110.06
C GLN A 620 -58.92 22.50 110.39
N GLU A 621 -59.03 21.27 109.90
CA GLU A 621 -60.14 20.38 110.24
C GLU A 621 -60.07 19.94 111.71
N ALA A 622 -58.89 19.59 112.21
CA ALA A 622 -58.67 19.28 113.63
C ALA A 622 -59.00 20.48 114.54
N GLN A 623 -58.62 21.71 114.14
CA GLN A 623 -59.01 22.94 114.83
C GLN A 623 -60.54 23.15 114.81
N ARG A 624 -61.21 22.94 113.67
CA ARG A 624 -62.69 22.99 113.61
C ARG A 624 -63.34 21.93 114.51
N ARG A 625 -62.83 20.70 114.52
CA ARG A 625 -63.33 19.63 115.41
C ARG A 625 -63.15 20.02 116.88
N ALA A 626 -61.98 20.51 117.27
CA ALA A 626 -61.72 20.99 118.63
C ALA A 626 -62.61 22.19 119.02
N GLN A 627 -62.88 23.12 118.11
CA GLN A 627 -63.83 24.23 118.32
C GLN A 627 -65.27 23.73 118.50
N VAL A 628 -65.71 22.76 117.70
CA VAL A 628 -67.04 22.14 117.84
C VAL A 628 -67.15 21.40 119.17
N GLU A 629 -66.15 20.63 119.57
CA GLU A 629 -66.11 19.98 120.88
C GLU A 629 -66.12 20.99 122.04
N ALA A 630 -65.37 22.09 121.93
CA ALA A 630 -65.35 23.14 122.94
C ALA A 630 -66.73 23.82 123.06
N ALA A 631 -67.38 24.12 121.93
CA ALA A 631 -68.74 24.65 121.90
C ALA A 631 -69.76 23.65 122.48
N GLN A 632 -69.63 22.35 122.20
CA GLN A 632 -70.46 21.30 122.79
C GLN A 632 -70.27 21.20 124.31
N ARG A 633 -69.02 21.22 124.81
CA ARG A 633 -68.72 21.25 126.25
C ARG A 633 -69.30 22.50 126.91
N GLN A 634 -69.20 23.66 126.27
CA GLN A 634 -69.77 24.92 126.76
C GLN A 634 -71.31 24.86 126.79
N ALA A 635 -71.96 24.29 125.77
CA ALA A 635 -73.40 24.07 125.74
C ALA A 635 -73.86 23.09 126.84
N GLN A 636 -73.12 22.00 127.08
CA GLN A 636 -73.37 21.06 128.19
C GLN A 636 -73.21 21.75 129.55
N GLN A 637 -72.20 22.60 129.73
CA GLN A 637 -72.03 23.39 130.96
C GLN A 637 -73.19 24.38 131.15
N GLN A 638 -73.67 25.04 130.09
CA GLN A 638 -74.85 25.91 130.15
C GLN A 638 -76.12 25.12 130.51
N GLN A 639 -76.35 23.95 129.91
CA GLN A 639 -77.48 23.07 130.27
C GLN A 639 -77.39 22.59 131.72
N ALA A 640 -76.20 22.19 132.20
CA ALA A 640 -75.98 21.80 133.59
C ALA A 640 -76.22 22.97 134.57
N ALA A 641 -75.80 24.19 134.22
CA ALA A 641 -76.07 25.39 135.00
C ALA A 641 -77.56 25.75 135.02
N GLN A 642 -78.27 25.60 133.91
CA GLN A 642 -79.73 25.79 133.83
C GLN A 642 -80.47 24.73 134.65
N ALA A 643 -80.05 23.46 134.60
CA ALA A 643 -80.63 22.38 135.43
C ALA A 643 -80.40 22.63 136.93
N ALA A 644 -79.20 23.08 137.31
CA ALA A 644 -78.90 23.47 138.70
C ALA A 644 -79.71 24.70 139.15
N ALA A 645 -79.92 25.68 138.27
CA ALA A 645 -80.79 26.83 138.55
C ALA A 645 -82.27 26.41 138.72
N ALA A 646 -82.77 25.51 137.87
CA ALA A 646 -84.11 24.95 137.99
C ALA A 646 -84.29 24.15 139.29
N GLN A 647 -83.29 23.34 139.70
CA GLN A 647 -83.29 22.67 141.00
C GLN A 647 -83.33 23.67 142.17
N ARG A 648 -82.53 24.75 142.13
CA ARG A 648 -82.57 25.81 143.16
C ARG A 648 -83.94 26.50 143.21
N GLN A 649 -84.56 26.75 142.07
CA GLN A 649 -85.92 27.30 142.01
C GLN A 649 -86.97 26.33 142.57
N ALA A 650 -86.88 25.04 142.26
CA ALA A 650 -87.76 24.00 142.82
C ALA A 650 -87.59 23.88 144.35
N GLN A 651 -86.36 23.91 144.86
CA GLN A 651 -86.07 23.93 146.30
C GLN A 651 -86.60 25.22 146.96
N ALA A 652 -86.45 26.38 146.33
CA ALA A 652 -87.02 27.64 146.83
C ALA A 652 -88.56 27.64 146.82
N ALA A 653 -89.19 27.01 145.84
CA ALA A 653 -90.64 26.82 145.79
C ALA A 653 -91.13 25.87 146.90
N ALA A 654 -90.44 24.75 147.14
CA ALA A 654 -90.73 23.84 148.24
C ALA A 654 -90.56 24.52 149.61
N ALA A 655 -89.50 25.33 149.78
CA ALA A 655 -89.29 26.13 150.99
C ALA A 655 -90.40 27.17 151.21
N ARG A 656 -90.91 27.81 150.13
CA ARG A 656 -92.07 28.71 150.21
C ARG A 656 -93.35 27.98 150.62
N GLN A 657 -93.62 26.79 150.08
CA GLN A 657 -94.76 25.98 150.50
C GLN A 657 -94.66 25.56 151.98
N GLN A 658 -93.47 25.16 152.44
CA GLN A 658 -93.24 24.85 153.86
C GLN A 658 -93.43 26.08 154.76
N ALA A 659 -92.95 27.26 154.33
CA ALA A 659 -93.15 28.51 155.07
C ALA A 659 -94.63 28.92 155.15
N GLN A 660 -95.40 28.76 154.07
CA GLN A 660 -96.85 28.99 154.06
C GLN A 660 -97.58 28.03 155.00
N LYS A 661 -97.19 26.75 155.03
CA LYS A 661 -97.75 25.76 155.96
C LYS A 661 -97.47 26.13 157.42
N ALA A 662 -96.25 26.57 157.74
CA ALA A 662 -95.88 27.03 159.08
C ALA A 662 -96.60 28.33 159.50
N GLN A 663 -96.95 29.22 158.55
CA GLN A 663 -97.80 30.39 158.83
C GLN A 663 -99.25 30.01 159.10
N ALA A 664 -99.81 29.04 158.36
CA ALA A 664 -101.15 28.51 158.64
C ALA A 664 -101.25 27.84 160.03
N GLU A 665 -100.23 27.06 160.41
CA GLU A 665 -100.16 26.41 161.72
C GLU A 665 -99.98 27.43 162.88
N ARG A 666 -99.27 28.55 162.67
CA ARG A 666 -99.21 29.66 163.65
C ARG A 666 -100.53 30.41 163.79
N ALA A 667 -101.24 30.69 162.71
CA ALA A 667 -102.55 31.34 162.76
C ALA A 667 -103.60 30.48 163.52
N ALA A 668 -103.53 29.16 163.38
CA ALA A 668 -104.39 28.21 164.09
C ALA A 668 -104.07 28.11 165.61
N ALA A 669 -102.84 28.41 166.02
CA ALA A 669 -102.45 28.40 167.44
C ALA A 669 -102.95 29.63 168.21
N GLU A 670 -102.97 30.81 167.57
CA GLU A 670 -103.31 32.07 168.23
C GLU A 670 -104.82 32.27 168.43
N GLN A 671 -105.66 31.69 167.56
CA GLN A 671 -107.12 31.69 167.71
C GLN A 671 -107.65 30.79 168.84
N ARG A 672 -106.83 29.91 169.43
CA ARG A 672 -107.24 29.06 170.58
C ARG A 672 -107.14 29.74 171.95
N ALA A 673 -106.65 30.98 172.03
CA ALA A 673 -106.49 31.73 173.28
C ALA A 673 -107.63 32.72 173.60
N LYS A 674 -108.62 32.90 172.70
CA LYS A 674 -109.80 33.76 172.91
C LYS A 674 -111.05 32.98 172.53
N GLY A 675 -111.82 32.56 173.52
CA GLY A 675 -112.91 31.59 173.32
C GLY A 675 -114.09 32.15 172.52
N GLN A 676 -114.44 31.46 171.43
CA GLN A 676 -115.77 31.43 170.82
C GLN A 676 -115.94 30.10 170.04
N ALA A 677 -117.16 29.59 170.01
CA ALA A 677 -117.52 28.28 169.45
C ALA A 677 -117.87 28.37 167.93
N PRO A 678 -118.05 27.25 167.21
CA PRO A 678 -117.72 27.13 165.78
C PRO A 678 -118.91 27.36 164.83
N PRO A 679 -118.66 27.24 163.51
CA PRO A 679 -119.49 26.31 162.73
C PRO A 679 -118.66 25.32 161.86
N PRO A 680 -119.26 24.20 161.43
CA PRO A 680 -118.58 23.15 160.66
C PRO A 680 -118.66 23.38 159.14
N GLY A 681 -117.72 22.80 158.37
CA GLY A 681 -117.93 22.68 156.92
C GLY A 681 -116.74 22.22 156.08
N GLN A 682 -116.91 21.04 155.48
CA GLN A 682 -116.59 20.75 154.07
C GLN A 682 -115.11 20.57 153.62
N GLN A 683 -114.74 19.29 153.50
CA GLN A 683 -114.18 18.68 152.27
C GLN A 683 -114.86 19.23 150.98
N PRO A 684 -114.28 19.18 149.75
CA PRO A 684 -113.54 18.00 149.24
C PRO A 684 -112.43 18.24 148.17
N GLN A 685 -111.99 17.10 147.58
CA GLN A 685 -111.22 16.88 146.34
C GLN A 685 -109.69 16.99 146.44
#